data_AF-A0A6H5KWV6-F1
#
_entry.id   AF-A0A6H5KWV6-F1
#
_cell.length_a   1.000
_cell.length_b   1.000
_cell.length_c   1.000
_cell.angle_alpha   90.00
_cell.angle_beta   90.00
_cell.angle_gamma   90.00
#
_symmetry.space_group_name_H-M   'P 1'
#
loop_
_entity.id
_entity.type
_entity.pdbx_description
1 polymer ?
#
loop_
_entity_poly.entity_id
_entity_poly.type
_entity_poly.pdbx_seq_one_letter_code
_entity_poly.pdbx_strand_id
1 'polypeptide(L)'
;MDNQLAASAEAKTIQVEAGEDFEAVCLKVVEPGDKCNLAKGDYYHDGITAVHGTEDAPITITGHSEACIKGSNTQDRVLQIAHDYYIVDGLCFDGEHDGDNVATAIYVLGADEKSTKNGVTSSVTGLKLLDLEIRNFGSECIHFRYFVTHSEVTGCTIQAPEVKIRTGSADNVDADECNYNWIHHNTFRTYGNECVDVKEGSAYNLIEHNVCEQQQDANSGCIGFRGSDNTARFNDIAECTGAGIRVGGDNGFGEGNNMYGNGIQNCGNGAFSVMSPNQGVVCENVISGVDAISYGSDDQDQAQFTEAVATGDCSSYPGDIDGVSSAPDSADSADSDDSGNALAPDDDIEAGVNFADDAKDSEPEIEVIATNEAAGSSGLGDCASVAAVGKTSVQHPDYADESTSVENLFDGNVDSYYSVHRESTYIILELEDEVEVNGVAIGFFMKAAEEERIQTFDVAVRSANDEDWTTVISRKESSGEMTIQTFPFSSRTALYVRFETHGNSFNNWSAFTELEVCVEAAEESNALFGGLQALDSELEALAGGVCDAPVKLAPVNVHASGEDNVKVVFDGNFDTRWSTTNTQNASDLSNDKVIFTFGGDMRVSTVQISFYDGDLAHQYFSIYTQRASDRSWTPVLLKEQAAMNVALQTFTLEVDGVHKLYVVGNGNDVGAYSKFSEIAVYGC
;
A
#
# COMPACT_ATOMS: atom_id res chain seq x y z
N MET A 1 -29.23 -2.65 52.94
CA MET A 1 -27.91 -3.25 52.65
C MET A 1 -27.23 -2.29 51.71
N ASP A 2 -26.01 -1.92 52.06
CA ASP A 2 -25.26 -0.78 51.54
C ASP A 2 -25.01 -0.80 50.03
N ASN A 3 -25.23 0.36 49.43
CA ASN A 3 -24.28 1.17 48.65
C ASN A 3 -23.13 0.47 47.92
N GLN A 4 -23.11 0.60 46.59
CA GLN A 4 -22.04 1.34 45.90
C GLN A 4 -22.53 1.73 44.51
N LEU A 5 -22.98 2.98 44.37
CA LEU A 5 -22.72 3.74 43.15
C LEU A 5 -21.20 3.67 42.96
N ALA A 6 -20.73 3.00 41.92
CA ALA A 6 -19.33 3.11 41.52
C ALA A 6 -19.08 4.60 41.33
N ALA A 7 -18.26 5.19 42.19
CA ALA A 7 -17.70 6.50 41.92
C ALA A 7 -17.02 6.40 40.55
N SER A 8 -17.28 7.34 39.63
CA SER A 8 -16.40 7.45 38.46
C SER A 8 -14.99 7.60 39.01
N ALA A 9 -14.06 6.78 38.53
CA ALA A 9 -12.66 6.96 38.89
C ALA A 9 -12.31 8.43 38.61
N GLU A 10 -11.65 9.12 39.55
CA GLU A 10 -11.14 10.47 39.27
C GLU A 10 -10.14 10.35 38.12
N ALA A 11 -10.38 11.11 37.05
CA ALA A 11 -9.46 11.22 35.91
C ALA A 11 -8.03 11.45 36.41
N LYS A 12 -7.11 10.56 36.03
CA LYS A 12 -5.70 10.64 36.43
C LYS A 12 -4.91 11.44 35.40
N THR A 13 -3.90 12.16 35.89
CA THR A 13 -2.84 12.71 35.04
C THR A 13 -1.61 11.83 35.15
N ILE A 14 -1.24 11.22 34.03
CA ILE A 14 -0.02 10.43 33.86
C ILE A 14 1.07 11.38 33.36
N GLN A 15 2.15 11.49 34.11
CA GLN A 15 3.32 12.27 33.69
C GLN A 15 4.20 11.41 32.81
N VAL A 16 4.62 11.94 31.67
CA VAL A 16 5.58 11.28 30.77
C VAL A 16 6.82 12.16 30.69
N GLU A 17 7.95 11.65 31.17
CA GLU A 17 9.22 12.38 31.16
C GLU A 17 9.82 12.39 29.74
N ALA A 18 10.67 13.38 29.46
CA ALA A 18 11.30 13.52 28.15
C ALA A 18 12.09 12.25 27.76
N GLY A 19 11.90 11.81 26.52
CA GLY A 19 12.53 10.61 25.96
C GLY A 19 11.93 9.29 26.42
N GLU A 20 10.90 9.29 27.28
CA GLU A 20 10.15 8.07 27.56
C GLU A 20 9.26 7.67 26.38
N ASP A 21 8.97 6.39 26.30
CA ASP A 21 7.95 5.83 25.42
C ASP A 21 6.56 6.24 25.93
N PHE A 22 6.01 7.33 25.39
CA PHE A 22 4.72 7.86 25.80
C PHE A 22 3.55 6.94 25.46
N GLU A 23 3.70 6.04 24.49
CA GLU A 23 2.71 5.01 24.18
C GLU A 23 2.65 3.99 25.32
N ALA A 24 3.80 3.43 25.70
CA ALA A 24 3.90 2.45 26.77
C ALA A 24 3.57 3.05 28.15
N VAL A 25 4.04 4.26 28.43
CA VAL A 25 3.85 4.93 29.72
C VAL A 25 2.42 5.44 29.88
N CYS A 26 1.78 5.88 28.80
CA CYS A 26 0.48 6.53 28.88
C CYS A 26 -0.59 5.93 27.97
N LEU A 27 -0.41 5.93 26.65
CA LEU A 27 -1.50 5.60 25.71
C LEU A 27 -2.08 4.19 25.90
N LYS A 28 -1.27 3.23 26.37
CA LYS A 28 -1.70 1.85 26.66
C LYS A 28 -2.39 1.65 28.01
N VAL A 29 -2.39 2.66 28.88
CA VAL A 29 -2.86 2.54 30.28
C VAL A 29 -3.86 3.61 30.71
N VAL A 30 -4.23 4.52 29.80
CA VAL A 30 -5.27 5.54 30.01
C VAL A 30 -6.66 4.92 30.04
N GLU A 31 -7.56 5.54 30.80
CA GLU A 31 -9.00 5.32 30.83
C GLU A 31 -9.72 6.61 30.36
N PRO A 32 -11.00 6.54 29.95
CA PRO A 32 -11.76 7.73 29.56
C PRO A 32 -11.68 8.86 30.59
N GLY A 33 -11.33 10.07 30.14
CA GLY A 33 -11.14 11.26 30.97
C GLY A 33 -9.69 11.50 31.42
N ASP A 34 -8.79 10.52 31.25
CA ASP A 34 -7.41 10.66 31.68
C ASP A 34 -6.58 11.62 30.83
N LYS A 35 -5.44 12.03 31.39
CA LYS A 35 -4.51 12.97 30.79
C LYS A 35 -3.09 12.40 30.70
N CYS A 36 -2.55 12.29 29.49
CA CYS A 36 -1.11 12.14 29.23
C CYS A 36 -0.45 13.51 29.20
N ASN A 37 0.36 13.82 30.22
CA ASN A 37 1.05 15.10 30.32
C ASN A 37 2.55 14.92 30.04
N LEU A 38 2.97 15.33 28.85
CA LEU A 38 4.36 15.26 28.39
C LEU A 38 5.15 16.44 28.94
N ALA A 39 6.25 16.12 29.63
CA ALA A 39 7.24 17.09 30.07
C ALA A 39 7.98 17.73 28.88
N LYS A 40 8.65 18.86 29.13
CA LYS A 40 9.48 19.52 28.12
C LYS A 40 10.64 18.61 27.69
N GLY A 41 10.82 18.43 26.40
CA GLY A 41 11.90 17.67 25.79
C GLY A 41 11.48 16.96 24.51
N ASP A 42 12.44 16.23 23.93
CA ASP A 42 12.23 15.49 22.69
C ASP A 42 11.79 14.04 22.98
N TYR A 43 10.84 13.55 22.18
CA TYR A 43 10.31 12.19 22.25
C TYR A 43 10.55 11.47 20.92
N TYR A 44 11.35 10.41 20.94
CA TYR A 44 11.77 9.65 19.73
C TYR A 44 11.00 8.34 19.57
N HIS A 45 9.79 8.29 20.11
CA HIS A 45 8.89 7.14 19.99
C HIS A 45 7.71 7.55 19.12
N ASP A 46 7.14 6.59 18.43
CA ASP A 46 5.82 6.74 17.83
C ASP A 46 4.75 6.35 18.86
N GLY A 47 3.48 6.58 18.56
CA GLY A 47 2.40 6.15 19.43
C GLY A 47 1.11 5.87 18.69
N ILE A 48 0.35 4.91 19.20
CA ILE A 48 -1.03 4.62 18.80
C ILE A 48 -1.94 4.70 20.01
N THR A 49 -3.10 5.34 19.87
CA THR A 49 -4.11 5.31 20.93
C THR A 49 -4.66 3.90 21.10
N ALA A 50 -5.03 3.50 22.32
CA ALA A 50 -5.45 2.12 22.61
C ALA A 50 -6.85 2.00 23.25
N VAL A 51 -7.50 3.13 23.57
CA VAL A 51 -8.76 3.15 24.32
C VAL A 51 -9.61 4.32 23.82
N HIS A 52 -10.92 4.11 23.59
CA HIS A 52 -11.86 5.20 23.30
C HIS A 52 -12.04 6.12 24.50
N GLY A 53 -11.99 7.43 24.27
CA GLY A 53 -12.63 8.39 25.17
C GLY A 53 -14.14 8.38 25.00
N THR A 54 -14.82 9.28 25.71
CA THR A 54 -16.23 9.57 25.45
C THR A 54 -16.44 11.07 25.35
N GLU A 55 -17.58 11.50 24.81
CA GLU A 55 -17.95 12.92 24.72
C GLU A 55 -17.84 13.64 26.07
N ASP A 56 -18.27 12.99 27.15
CA ASP A 56 -18.23 13.52 28.52
C ASP A 56 -16.87 13.28 29.24
N ALA A 57 -16.03 12.39 28.72
CA ALA A 57 -14.75 12.01 29.30
C ALA A 57 -13.70 11.77 28.20
N PRO A 58 -13.28 12.84 27.48
CA PRO A 58 -12.27 12.71 26.46
C PRO A 58 -10.89 12.41 27.07
N ILE A 59 -10.06 11.67 26.36
CA ILE A 59 -8.68 11.40 26.77
C ILE A 59 -7.78 12.52 26.22
N THR A 60 -6.98 13.15 27.08
CA THR A 60 -6.16 14.30 26.69
C THR A 60 -4.68 13.94 26.62
N ILE A 61 -4.04 14.13 25.47
CA ILE A 61 -2.58 14.12 25.29
C ILE A 61 -2.12 15.58 25.20
N THR A 62 -1.25 16.01 26.10
CA THR A 62 -0.84 17.42 26.11
C THR A 62 0.52 17.64 26.72
N GLY A 63 1.08 18.81 26.46
CA GLY A 63 2.33 19.27 27.05
C GLY A 63 2.53 20.75 26.78
N HIS A 64 3.76 21.20 26.94
CA HIS A 64 4.18 22.51 26.46
C HIS A 64 4.63 22.40 25.00
N SER A 65 4.71 23.49 24.25
CA SER A 65 5.29 23.52 22.90
C SER A 65 6.77 23.11 22.82
N GLU A 66 7.42 22.90 23.98
CA GLU A 66 8.79 22.37 24.08
C GLU A 66 8.81 20.86 24.33
N ALA A 67 7.64 20.21 24.43
CA ALA A 67 7.48 18.77 24.34
C ALA A 67 7.30 18.41 22.86
N CYS A 68 8.42 18.11 22.18
CA CYS A 68 8.45 17.83 20.75
C CYS A 68 8.48 16.32 20.50
N ILE A 69 7.43 15.80 19.88
CA ILE A 69 7.36 14.42 19.42
C ILE A 69 8.01 14.34 18.03
N LYS A 70 9.15 13.65 17.98
CA LYS A 70 9.99 13.47 16.80
C LYS A 70 9.64 12.20 16.03
N GLY A 71 9.00 11.24 16.69
CA GLY A 71 8.83 9.89 16.16
C GLY A 71 10.12 9.09 16.17
N SER A 72 10.01 7.80 15.89
CA SER A 72 11.14 6.87 15.89
C SER A 72 11.92 6.87 14.57
N ASN A 73 11.34 7.45 13.51
CA ASN A 73 11.79 7.32 12.12
C ASN A 73 11.82 5.87 11.61
N THR A 74 11.09 4.96 12.26
CA THR A 74 10.91 3.56 11.80
C THR A 74 9.50 3.30 11.28
N GLN A 75 8.62 4.30 11.36
CA GLN A 75 7.24 4.29 10.90
C GLN A 75 6.96 5.58 10.11
N ASP A 76 5.95 5.52 9.26
CA ASP A 76 5.55 6.66 8.41
C ASP A 76 4.77 7.73 9.15
N ARG A 77 4.33 7.43 10.38
CA ARG A 77 3.46 8.28 11.19
C ARG A 77 3.93 8.31 12.63
N VAL A 78 3.95 9.51 13.22
CA VAL A 78 4.40 9.71 14.60
C VAL A 78 3.32 9.37 15.61
N LEU A 79 2.10 9.88 15.42
CA LEU A 79 0.95 9.59 16.28
C LEU A 79 -0.22 9.09 15.46
N GLN A 80 -0.62 7.84 15.67
CA GLN A 80 -1.87 7.31 15.15
C GLN A 80 -2.99 7.48 16.17
N ILE A 81 -4.02 8.26 15.82
CA ILE A 81 -5.26 8.32 16.57
C ILE A 81 -6.22 7.31 15.96
N ALA A 82 -6.48 6.24 16.70
CA ALA A 82 -7.34 5.15 16.25
C ALA A 82 -8.65 5.01 17.04
N HIS A 83 -8.91 5.93 17.97
CA HIS A 83 -9.99 5.83 18.94
C HIS A 83 -10.67 7.20 19.13
N ASP A 84 -11.94 7.17 19.53
CA ASP A 84 -12.79 8.38 19.64
C ASP A 84 -12.42 9.30 20.80
N TYR A 85 -12.85 10.56 20.69
CA TYR A 85 -12.83 11.57 21.76
C TYR A 85 -11.45 11.77 22.41
N TYR A 86 -10.43 11.93 21.57
CA TYR A 86 -9.11 12.39 22.00
C TYR A 86 -8.98 13.91 21.87
N ILE A 87 -8.24 14.51 22.79
CA ILE A 87 -7.77 15.89 22.69
C ILE A 87 -6.24 15.86 22.66
N VAL A 88 -5.63 16.39 21.60
CA VAL A 88 -4.18 16.59 21.51
C VAL A 88 -3.91 18.08 21.58
N ASP A 89 -3.22 18.55 22.62
CA ASP A 89 -3.19 19.97 22.99
C ASP A 89 -1.77 20.48 23.31
N GLY A 90 -1.34 21.54 22.63
CA GLY A 90 -0.18 22.36 23.00
C GLY A 90 1.19 21.72 22.72
N LEU A 91 1.23 20.63 21.95
CA LEU A 91 2.44 19.86 21.67
C LEU A 91 3.15 20.33 20.39
N CYS A 92 4.43 19.99 20.32
CA CYS A 92 5.23 20.11 19.11
C CYS A 92 5.36 18.74 18.43
N PHE A 93 5.29 18.71 17.11
CA PHE A 93 5.62 17.58 16.25
C PHE A 93 6.69 18.02 15.27
N ASP A 94 7.80 17.30 15.20
CA ASP A 94 8.96 17.69 14.38
C ASP A 94 9.57 16.45 13.73
N GLY A 95 9.23 16.20 12.47
CA GLY A 95 9.58 14.98 11.76
C GLY A 95 11.02 14.89 11.27
N GLU A 96 11.88 15.88 11.53
CA GLU A 96 13.27 15.90 11.05
C GLU A 96 14.17 14.88 11.77
N HIS A 97 14.81 14.00 11.00
CA HIS A 97 15.83 13.04 11.41
C HIS A 97 17.03 13.06 10.46
N ASP A 98 18.14 13.68 10.88
CA ASP A 98 19.44 13.66 10.18
C ASP A 98 19.36 13.98 8.66
N GLY A 99 18.48 14.91 8.27
CA GLY A 99 18.29 15.33 6.88
C GLY A 99 17.24 14.54 6.11
N ASP A 100 16.52 13.64 6.77
CA ASP A 100 15.29 13.00 6.32
C ASP A 100 14.11 13.44 7.18
N ASN A 101 12.88 13.26 6.68
CA ASN A 101 11.66 13.64 7.38
C ASN A 101 10.69 12.46 7.47
N VAL A 102 10.16 12.20 8.67
CA VAL A 102 9.01 11.29 8.84
C VAL A 102 7.86 11.77 7.96
N ALA A 103 7.11 10.85 7.36
CA ALA A 103 6.08 11.22 6.39
C ALA A 103 4.94 12.04 7.03
N THR A 104 4.36 11.58 8.13
CA THR A 104 3.15 12.18 8.73
C THR A 104 3.28 12.39 10.25
N ALA A 105 2.78 13.52 10.75
CA ALA A 105 2.75 13.80 12.18
C ALA A 105 1.61 13.05 12.87
N ILE A 106 0.39 13.26 12.40
CA ILE A 106 -0.82 12.72 13.02
C ILE A 106 -1.64 12.01 11.95
N TYR A 107 -1.83 10.70 12.12
CA TYR A 107 -2.63 9.89 11.21
C TYR A 107 -3.87 9.41 11.95
N VAL A 108 -5.05 9.75 11.46
CA VAL A 108 -6.32 9.41 12.09
C VAL A 108 -6.98 8.30 11.27
N LEU A 109 -7.01 7.11 11.84
CA LEU A 109 -7.52 5.89 11.23
C LEU A 109 -8.06 5.00 12.34
N GLY A 110 -9.38 4.79 12.36
CA GLY A 110 -10.05 4.01 13.41
C GLY A 110 -9.52 2.58 13.54
N ALA A 111 -9.40 2.12 14.78
CA ALA A 111 -9.02 0.74 15.11
C ALA A 111 -10.19 -0.25 14.99
N ASP A 112 -11.42 0.25 15.07
CA ASP A 112 -12.66 -0.53 15.19
C ASP A 112 -13.52 -0.48 13.91
N GLU A 113 -14.56 -1.33 13.86
CA GLU A 113 -15.59 -1.25 12.84
C GLU A 113 -16.30 0.11 12.85
N LYS A 114 -16.65 0.60 11.66
CA LYS A 114 -17.41 1.83 11.47
C LYS A 114 -18.74 1.76 12.23
N SER A 115 -19.01 2.74 13.08
CA SER A 115 -20.30 2.88 13.76
C SER A 115 -21.16 3.94 13.05
N THR A 116 -22.48 3.74 13.03
CA THR A 116 -23.41 4.74 12.47
C THR A 116 -24.32 5.29 13.55
N LYS A 117 -24.22 6.59 13.82
CA LYS A 117 -25.06 7.31 14.79
C LYS A 117 -25.72 8.50 14.10
N ASN A 118 -27.04 8.63 14.25
CA ASN A 118 -27.83 9.70 13.64
C ASN A 118 -27.63 9.86 12.12
N GLY A 119 -27.37 8.76 11.41
CA GLY A 119 -27.14 8.77 9.96
C GLY A 119 -25.73 9.18 9.54
N VAL A 120 -24.80 9.39 10.48
CA VAL A 120 -23.39 9.61 10.19
C VAL A 120 -22.59 8.36 10.55
N THR A 121 -21.88 7.82 9.56
CA THR A 121 -20.95 6.70 9.72
C THR A 121 -19.57 7.23 10.10
N SER A 122 -18.96 6.69 11.16
CA SER A 122 -17.67 7.15 11.69
C SER A 122 -16.79 5.99 12.12
N SER A 123 -15.49 6.08 11.84
CA SER A 123 -14.46 5.20 12.45
C SER A 123 -13.76 5.88 13.64
N VAL A 124 -13.60 7.20 13.57
CA VAL A 124 -13.12 8.06 14.66
C VAL A 124 -13.99 9.30 14.69
N THR A 125 -14.47 9.67 15.87
CA THR A 125 -15.25 10.88 16.07
C THR A 125 -14.86 11.66 17.32
N GLY A 126 -15.10 12.98 17.31
CA GLY A 126 -14.87 13.86 18.45
C GLY A 126 -13.40 14.14 18.77
N LEU A 127 -12.47 13.88 17.84
CA LEU A 127 -11.06 14.24 17.97
C LEU A 127 -10.89 15.77 17.96
N LYS A 128 -10.01 16.29 18.83
CA LYS A 128 -9.59 17.69 18.82
C LYS A 128 -8.07 17.80 18.77
N LEU A 129 -7.56 18.57 17.83
CA LEU A 129 -6.14 18.91 17.66
C LEU A 129 -5.99 20.41 17.89
N LEU A 130 -5.41 20.78 19.01
CA LEU A 130 -5.44 22.14 19.56
C LEU A 130 -4.02 22.70 19.75
N ASP A 131 -3.79 23.93 19.29
CA ASP A 131 -2.58 24.71 19.59
C ASP A 131 -1.26 23.95 19.31
N LEU A 132 -1.23 23.15 18.24
CA LEU A 132 -0.07 22.33 17.88
C LEU A 132 0.95 23.09 17.03
N GLU A 133 2.23 22.84 17.25
CA GLU A 133 3.29 23.23 16.32
C GLU A 133 3.74 21.99 15.54
N ILE A 134 3.52 21.94 14.23
CA ILE A 134 3.86 20.78 13.40
C ILE A 134 4.82 21.20 12.30
N ARG A 135 5.99 20.55 12.20
CA ARG A 135 7.01 20.90 11.20
C ARG A 135 7.84 19.74 10.70
N ASN A 136 8.48 19.94 9.54
CA ASN A 136 9.46 19.02 8.95
C ASN A 136 8.92 17.60 8.71
N PHE A 137 7.78 17.49 8.00
CA PHE A 137 7.20 16.21 7.60
C PHE A 137 7.29 16.02 6.08
N GLY A 138 7.52 14.79 5.64
CA GLY A 138 7.75 14.42 4.24
C GLY A 138 6.49 14.14 3.42
N SER A 139 5.30 14.16 4.04
CA SER A 139 3.97 13.97 3.43
C SER A 139 2.91 14.80 4.19
N GLU A 140 1.64 14.38 4.18
CA GLU A 140 0.53 15.00 4.91
C GLU A 140 0.88 15.16 6.39
N CYS A 141 0.79 16.36 6.95
CA CYS A 141 1.04 16.55 8.38
C CYS A 141 -0.06 15.90 9.24
N ILE A 142 -1.32 16.13 8.88
CA ILE A 142 -2.49 15.53 9.50
C ILE A 142 -3.32 14.83 8.41
N HIS A 143 -3.60 13.55 8.57
CA HIS A 143 -4.42 12.80 7.62
C HIS A 143 -5.63 12.17 8.31
N PHE A 144 -6.82 12.64 7.96
CA PHE A 144 -8.09 12.00 8.30
C PHE A 144 -8.43 10.96 7.24
N ARG A 145 -8.54 9.69 7.64
CA ARG A 145 -8.79 8.58 6.72
C ARG A 145 -9.81 7.61 7.31
N TYR A 146 -10.59 7.01 6.41
CA TYR A 146 -11.56 5.97 6.69
C TYR A 146 -12.72 6.46 7.56
N PHE A 147 -13.53 7.40 7.08
CA PHE A 147 -14.74 7.88 7.80
C PHE A 147 -14.43 8.59 9.13
N VAL A 148 -13.42 9.46 9.16
CA VAL A 148 -13.21 10.36 10.32
C VAL A 148 -14.23 11.48 10.27
N THR A 149 -14.98 11.66 11.37
CA THR A 149 -16.02 12.69 11.42
C THR A 149 -15.98 13.54 12.68
N HIS A 150 -16.57 14.74 12.63
CA HIS A 150 -16.70 15.64 13.79
C HIS A 150 -15.38 15.87 14.53
N SER A 151 -14.29 15.94 13.78
CA SER A 151 -12.97 16.29 14.32
C SER A 151 -12.73 17.80 14.21
N GLU A 152 -11.97 18.37 15.14
CA GLU A 152 -11.64 19.79 15.21
C GLU A 152 -10.12 19.99 15.14
N VAL A 153 -9.64 20.88 14.28
CA VAL A 153 -8.23 21.29 14.20
C VAL A 153 -8.14 22.81 14.31
N THR A 154 -7.58 23.32 15.40
CA THR A 154 -7.53 24.76 15.64
C THR A 154 -6.32 25.26 16.39
N GLY A 155 -5.93 26.50 16.12
CA GLY A 155 -4.79 27.16 16.76
C GLY A 155 -3.43 26.61 16.34
N CYS A 156 -3.39 25.68 15.38
CA CYS A 156 -2.15 25.02 14.99
C CYS A 156 -1.31 25.89 14.05
N THR A 157 0.02 25.80 14.19
CA THR A 157 0.98 26.31 13.22
C THR A 157 1.64 25.13 12.52
N ILE A 158 1.44 25.01 11.20
CA ILE A 158 1.89 23.84 10.43
C ILE A 158 2.80 24.28 9.28
N GLN A 159 4.04 23.77 9.30
CA GLN A 159 5.12 24.13 8.38
C GLN A 159 5.90 22.90 7.89
N ALA A 160 5.59 22.43 6.69
CA ALA A 160 6.26 21.31 6.01
C ALA A 160 6.34 21.65 4.51
N PRO A 161 6.92 20.83 3.62
CA PRO A 161 6.78 20.96 2.16
C PRO A 161 5.50 20.35 1.57
N GLU A 162 4.92 19.31 2.16
CA GLU A 162 3.79 18.56 1.53
C GLU A 162 2.40 19.05 1.97
N VAL A 163 1.32 18.33 1.65
CA VAL A 163 -0.05 18.71 2.07
C VAL A 163 -0.11 18.87 3.60
N LYS A 164 -0.85 19.84 4.15
CA LYS A 164 -0.89 20.02 5.61
C LYS A 164 -1.99 19.21 6.27
N ILE A 165 -3.22 19.32 5.77
CA ILE A 165 -4.33 18.51 6.24
C ILE A 165 -5.02 17.85 5.05
N ARG A 166 -5.15 16.53 5.09
CA ARG A 166 -5.95 15.77 4.11
C ARG A 166 -7.16 15.14 4.78
N THR A 167 -8.32 15.23 4.13
CA THR A 167 -9.51 14.47 4.51
C THR A 167 -9.89 13.49 3.41
N GLY A 168 -9.87 12.20 3.71
CA GLY A 168 -10.15 11.12 2.78
C GLY A 168 -8.93 10.58 2.02
N SER A 169 -9.15 9.59 1.16
CA SER A 169 -8.19 9.06 0.19
C SER A 169 -8.69 9.26 -1.25
N ALA A 170 -7.78 9.20 -2.23
CA ALA A 170 -8.11 9.34 -3.66
C ALA A 170 -8.61 8.02 -4.31
N ASP A 171 -8.73 6.94 -3.53
CA ASP A 171 -8.98 5.59 -4.04
C ASP A 171 -10.50 5.35 -4.18
N ASN A 172 -11.00 5.40 -5.42
CA ASN A 172 -12.42 5.34 -5.83
C ASN A 172 -13.16 4.00 -5.56
N VAL A 173 -12.65 3.12 -4.69
CA VAL A 173 -13.21 1.76 -4.52
C VAL A 173 -14.25 1.69 -3.39
N ASP A 174 -14.13 2.57 -2.39
CA ASP A 174 -15.18 2.93 -1.45
C ASP A 174 -14.95 4.41 -1.11
N ALA A 175 -15.97 5.27 -1.23
CA ALA A 175 -15.82 6.69 -0.91
C ALA A 175 -15.35 6.84 0.55
N ASP A 176 -14.16 7.39 0.75
CA ASP A 176 -13.67 7.70 2.10
C ASP A 176 -14.37 8.97 2.60
N GLU A 177 -15.52 8.77 3.25
CA GLU A 177 -16.43 9.81 3.71
C GLU A 177 -15.97 10.46 5.02
N CYS A 178 -14.81 11.13 4.98
CA CYS A 178 -14.34 11.95 6.09
C CYS A 178 -15.13 13.27 6.15
N ASN A 179 -16.21 13.27 6.95
CA ASN A 179 -17.24 14.31 6.90
C ASN A 179 -17.34 15.14 8.19
N TYR A 180 -17.91 16.34 8.09
CA TYR A 180 -18.20 17.18 9.27
C TYR A 180 -16.97 17.54 10.11
N ASN A 181 -15.78 17.62 9.50
CA ASN A 181 -14.57 18.03 10.20
C ASN A 181 -14.39 19.54 10.12
N TRP A 182 -13.95 20.15 11.22
CA TRP A 182 -13.79 21.59 11.38
C TRP A 182 -12.31 21.95 11.47
N ILE A 183 -11.80 22.69 10.48
CA ILE A 183 -10.41 23.13 10.39
C ILE A 183 -10.42 24.64 10.45
N HIS A 184 -10.00 25.23 11.58
CA HIS A 184 -10.09 26.68 11.74
C HIS A 184 -8.99 27.35 12.53
N HIS A 185 -8.78 28.64 12.29
CA HIS A 185 -7.82 29.45 13.06
C HIS A 185 -6.38 28.87 13.08
N ASN A 186 -5.99 28.16 12.01
CA ASN A 186 -4.65 27.62 11.85
C ASN A 186 -3.79 28.52 10.96
N THR A 187 -2.47 28.42 11.10
CA THR A 187 -1.50 29.04 10.20
C THR A 187 -0.72 27.98 9.45
N PHE A 188 -0.82 27.97 8.13
CA PHE A 188 -0.15 27.04 7.23
C PHE A 188 0.93 27.75 6.42
N ARG A 189 2.13 27.18 6.38
CA ARG A 189 3.20 27.58 5.45
C ARG A 189 3.68 26.36 4.69
N THR A 190 3.31 26.25 3.42
CA THR A 190 3.37 24.93 2.77
C THR A 190 4.60 24.61 1.98
N TYR A 191 5.30 25.58 1.39
CA TYR A 191 6.51 25.36 0.60
C TYR A 191 6.44 24.23 -0.46
N GLY A 192 5.23 23.81 -0.84
CA GLY A 192 4.92 22.73 -1.77
C GLY A 192 3.42 22.64 -2.00
N ASN A 193 2.73 21.63 -1.47
CA ASN A 193 1.33 21.31 -1.84
C ASN A 193 0.26 22.06 -1.00
N GLU A 194 -1.01 21.65 -1.06
CA GLU A 194 -2.17 22.27 -0.41
C GLU A 194 -1.99 22.51 1.12
N CYS A 195 -2.57 23.59 1.64
CA CYS A 195 -2.82 23.72 3.08
C CYS A 195 -3.88 22.72 3.53
N VAL A 196 -4.99 22.64 2.79
CA VAL A 196 -6.06 21.68 3.07
C VAL A 196 -6.51 21.04 1.77
N ASP A 197 -6.56 19.71 1.73
CA ASP A 197 -6.92 18.90 0.57
C ASP A 197 -8.06 17.94 0.96
N VAL A 198 -9.27 18.30 0.55
CA VAL A 198 -10.47 17.49 0.79
C VAL A 198 -10.68 16.58 -0.42
N LYS A 199 -10.48 15.28 -0.22
CA LYS A 199 -10.57 14.26 -1.29
C LYS A 199 -12.00 13.88 -1.63
N GLU A 200 -12.11 13.22 -2.78
CA GLU A 200 -13.32 12.58 -3.27
C GLU A 200 -13.96 11.71 -2.16
N GLY A 201 -15.29 11.73 -2.08
CA GLY A 201 -16.04 11.06 -1.00
C GLY A 201 -16.23 11.89 0.28
N SER A 202 -15.33 12.81 0.61
CA SER A 202 -15.45 13.66 1.79
C SER A 202 -16.36 14.88 1.56
N ALA A 203 -17.23 15.17 2.52
CA ALA A 203 -18.27 16.19 2.43
C ALA A 203 -18.57 16.91 3.75
N TYR A 204 -19.19 18.09 3.65
CA TYR A 204 -19.62 18.89 4.81
C TYR A 204 -18.48 19.29 5.77
N ASN A 205 -17.23 19.30 5.30
CA ASN A 205 -16.11 19.82 6.07
C ASN A 205 -16.12 21.35 6.04
N LEU A 206 -15.77 21.98 7.16
CA LEU A 206 -15.71 23.43 7.33
C LEU A 206 -14.27 23.88 7.52
N ILE A 207 -13.78 24.67 6.57
CA ILE A 207 -12.44 25.24 6.56
C ILE A 207 -12.58 26.76 6.72
N GLU A 208 -12.31 27.31 7.91
CA GLU A 208 -12.53 28.73 8.15
C GLU A 208 -11.49 29.46 8.99
N HIS A 209 -11.34 30.77 8.78
CA HIS A 209 -10.42 31.60 9.59
C HIS A 209 -8.97 31.11 9.60
N ASN A 210 -8.55 30.35 8.58
CA ASN A 210 -7.17 29.91 8.46
C ASN A 210 -6.33 30.90 7.66
N VAL A 211 -5.04 30.96 7.97
CA VAL A 211 -4.03 31.63 7.16
C VAL A 211 -3.28 30.58 6.35
N CYS A 212 -3.26 30.70 5.03
CA CYS A 212 -2.60 29.77 4.13
C CYS A 212 -1.65 30.50 3.19
N GLU A 213 -0.35 30.23 3.34
CA GLU A 213 0.72 30.94 2.64
C GLU A 213 1.76 30.01 2.01
N GLN A 214 2.47 30.53 1.00
CA GLN A 214 3.73 29.95 0.48
C GLN A 214 3.58 28.58 -0.19
N GLN A 215 2.43 28.32 -0.82
CA GLN A 215 2.23 27.14 -1.65
C GLN A 215 3.06 27.22 -2.94
N GLN A 216 3.71 26.11 -3.33
CA GLN A 216 4.67 26.07 -4.43
C GLN A 216 4.32 25.13 -5.59
N ASP A 217 3.30 24.28 -5.46
CA ASP A 217 2.83 23.46 -6.58
C ASP A 217 1.90 24.26 -7.51
N ALA A 218 2.39 24.61 -8.69
CA ALA A 218 1.62 25.30 -9.71
C ALA A 218 0.34 24.54 -10.13
N ASN A 219 0.31 23.21 -10.02
CA ASN A 219 -0.85 22.41 -10.44
C ASN A 219 -1.90 22.26 -9.33
N SER A 220 -1.70 22.85 -8.17
CA SER A 220 -2.52 22.66 -6.98
C SER A 220 -3.26 23.93 -6.56
N GLY A 221 -4.06 23.86 -5.51
CA GLY A 221 -4.62 25.02 -4.80
C GLY A 221 -3.97 25.19 -3.43
N CYS A 222 -4.10 26.37 -2.84
CA CYS A 222 -3.85 26.54 -1.42
C CYS A 222 -4.89 25.76 -0.59
N ILE A 223 -6.16 25.76 -1.03
CA ILE A 223 -7.20 24.82 -0.58
C ILE A 223 -7.68 24.02 -1.80
N GLY A 224 -7.75 22.69 -1.68
CA GLY A 224 -8.27 21.79 -2.70
C GLY A 224 -9.58 21.14 -2.25
N PHE A 225 -10.65 21.29 -3.03
CA PHE A 225 -11.91 20.57 -2.86
C PHE A 225 -12.16 19.65 -4.04
N ARG A 226 -11.75 18.40 -3.86
CA ARG A 226 -12.17 17.28 -4.71
C ARG A 226 -13.40 16.56 -4.18
N GLY A 227 -13.64 16.65 -2.87
CA GLY A 227 -14.90 16.30 -2.24
C GLY A 227 -16.02 17.30 -2.49
N SER A 228 -17.26 16.92 -2.19
CA SER A 228 -18.48 17.71 -2.48
C SER A 228 -19.06 18.37 -1.23
N ASP A 229 -19.84 19.44 -1.40
CA ASP A 229 -20.60 20.10 -0.32
C ASP A 229 -19.76 20.59 0.88
N ASN A 230 -18.47 20.88 0.67
CA ASN A 230 -17.57 21.45 1.67
C ASN A 230 -17.63 22.97 1.67
N THR A 231 -17.15 23.60 2.75
CA THR A 231 -17.18 25.07 2.89
C THR A 231 -15.81 25.63 3.22
N ALA A 232 -15.34 26.56 2.40
CA ALA A 232 -14.19 27.42 2.70
C ALA A 232 -14.67 28.85 2.94
N ARG A 233 -14.53 29.38 4.17
CA ARG A 233 -14.95 30.74 4.48
C ARG A 233 -14.01 31.53 5.36
N PHE A 234 -13.93 32.84 5.15
CA PHE A 234 -13.14 33.75 5.99
C PHE A 234 -11.66 33.36 6.16
N ASN A 235 -11.09 32.63 5.19
CA ASN A 235 -9.67 32.30 5.17
C ASN A 235 -8.86 33.43 4.52
N ASP A 236 -7.65 33.63 5.00
CA ASP A 236 -6.64 34.51 4.40
C ASP A 236 -5.65 33.65 3.60
N ILE A 237 -5.72 33.72 2.27
CA ILE A 237 -4.97 32.90 1.32
C ILE A 237 -4.05 33.81 0.52
N ALA A 238 -2.74 33.58 0.61
CA ALA A 238 -1.77 34.43 -0.06
C ALA A 238 -0.56 33.67 -0.61
N GLU A 239 0.05 34.21 -1.65
CA GLU A 239 1.38 33.75 -2.13
C GLU A 239 1.40 32.26 -2.52
N CYS A 240 0.36 31.82 -3.22
CA CYS A 240 0.25 30.46 -3.76
C CYS A 240 0.75 30.42 -5.20
N THR A 241 1.66 29.50 -5.53
CA THR A 241 2.11 29.31 -6.93
C THR A 241 0.98 28.74 -7.78
N GLY A 242 0.14 27.88 -7.21
CA GLY A 242 -1.11 27.42 -7.78
C GLY A 242 -2.27 28.39 -7.61
N ALA A 243 -3.48 27.86 -7.48
CA ALA A 243 -4.69 28.64 -7.23
C ALA A 243 -4.86 28.98 -5.74
N GLY A 244 -5.70 29.98 -5.43
CA GLY A 244 -6.14 30.18 -4.05
C GLY A 244 -6.98 29.00 -3.56
N ILE A 245 -8.12 28.77 -4.21
CA ILE A 245 -8.99 27.61 -3.98
C ILE A 245 -9.18 26.87 -5.30
N ARG A 246 -8.91 25.57 -5.32
CA ARG A 246 -9.13 24.69 -6.48
C ARG A 246 -10.32 23.79 -6.21
N VAL A 247 -11.26 23.71 -7.15
CA VAL A 247 -12.48 22.89 -7.03
C VAL A 247 -12.67 21.93 -8.19
N GLY A 248 -13.25 20.78 -7.89
CA GLY A 248 -13.60 19.71 -8.82
C GLY A 248 -12.82 18.43 -8.55
N GLY A 249 -13.51 17.30 -8.67
CA GLY A 249 -12.98 15.95 -8.46
C GLY A 249 -13.38 15.01 -9.58
N ASP A 250 -12.85 13.78 -9.53
CA ASP A 250 -13.21 12.75 -10.49
C ASP A 250 -14.60 12.13 -10.19
N ASN A 251 -15.16 11.39 -11.16
CA ASN A 251 -16.39 10.60 -10.98
C ASN A 251 -17.64 11.36 -10.46
N GLY A 252 -17.71 12.68 -10.68
CA GLY A 252 -18.85 13.50 -10.26
C GLY A 252 -18.74 14.05 -8.83
N PHE A 253 -17.58 13.90 -8.18
CA PHE A 253 -17.26 14.60 -6.94
C PHE A 253 -16.76 16.03 -7.21
N GLY A 254 -16.63 16.82 -6.14
CA GLY A 254 -16.07 18.17 -6.22
C GLY A 254 -17.11 19.23 -6.59
N GLU A 255 -18.40 18.95 -6.37
CA GLU A 255 -19.53 19.83 -6.66
C GLU A 255 -20.17 20.37 -5.37
N GLY A 256 -20.99 21.41 -5.48
CA GLY A 256 -21.76 21.95 -4.34
C GLY A 256 -20.93 22.67 -3.27
N ASN A 257 -19.62 22.84 -3.47
CA ASN A 257 -18.77 23.48 -2.46
C ASN A 257 -19.07 24.98 -2.34
N ASN A 258 -19.05 25.49 -1.10
CA ASN A 258 -19.29 26.88 -0.76
C ASN A 258 -17.96 27.60 -0.49
N MET A 259 -17.78 28.79 -1.06
CA MET A 259 -16.55 29.58 -0.96
C MET A 259 -16.90 31.05 -0.77
N TYR A 260 -16.87 31.54 0.47
CA TYR A 260 -17.29 32.93 0.72
C TYR A 260 -16.49 33.67 1.79
N GLY A 261 -16.42 34.99 1.66
CA GLY A 261 -15.73 35.84 2.64
C GLY A 261 -14.22 35.62 2.73
N ASN A 262 -13.60 34.87 1.82
CA ASN A 262 -12.16 34.61 1.85
C ASN A 262 -11.37 35.81 1.30
N GLY A 263 -10.25 36.14 1.92
CA GLY A 263 -9.24 37.03 1.36
C GLY A 263 -8.27 36.22 0.49
N ILE A 264 -8.19 36.46 -0.81
CA ILE A 264 -7.33 35.70 -1.73
C ILE A 264 -6.43 36.65 -2.52
N GLN A 265 -5.12 36.48 -2.39
CA GLN A 265 -4.17 37.39 -3.04
C GLN A 265 -2.90 36.74 -3.56
N ASN A 266 -2.34 37.30 -4.63
CA ASN A 266 -1.04 36.90 -5.19
C ASN A 266 -0.93 35.39 -5.49
N CYS A 267 -1.99 34.77 -6.03
CA CYS A 267 -1.97 33.38 -6.49
C CYS A 267 -1.61 33.28 -7.98
N GLY A 268 -0.94 32.21 -8.41
CA GLY A 268 -0.48 32.06 -9.79
C GLY A 268 -1.55 31.61 -10.79
N ASN A 269 -2.53 30.80 -10.33
CA ASN A 269 -3.58 30.21 -11.17
C ASN A 269 -4.99 30.66 -10.78
N GLY A 270 -5.14 31.96 -10.53
CA GLY A 270 -6.42 32.57 -10.17
C GLY A 270 -6.76 32.44 -8.67
N ALA A 271 -7.71 33.25 -8.21
CA ALA A 271 -8.27 33.07 -6.87
C ALA A 271 -9.03 31.74 -6.78
N PHE A 272 -9.77 31.40 -7.84
CA PHE A 272 -10.44 30.11 -8.02
C PHE A 272 -9.91 29.39 -9.26
N SER A 273 -9.53 28.12 -9.12
CA SER A 273 -9.30 27.22 -10.26
C SER A 273 -10.44 26.21 -10.32
N VAL A 274 -11.25 26.27 -11.38
CA VAL A 274 -12.53 25.56 -11.47
C VAL A 274 -12.44 24.45 -12.50
N MET A 275 -12.49 23.20 -12.03
CA MET A 275 -12.54 21.99 -12.87
C MET A 275 -13.98 21.47 -13.01
N SER A 276 -14.85 21.68 -12.02
CA SER A 276 -16.30 21.50 -12.15
C SER A 276 -17.04 22.81 -11.84
N PRO A 277 -17.89 23.34 -12.73
CA PRO A 277 -18.56 24.62 -12.55
C PRO A 277 -19.75 24.58 -11.57
N ASN A 278 -20.25 23.38 -11.22
CA ASN A 278 -21.42 23.19 -10.36
C ASN A 278 -21.07 23.37 -8.88
N GLN A 279 -20.82 24.60 -8.47
CA GLN A 279 -20.50 24.93 -7.08
C GLN A 279 -21.68 25.53 -6.35
N GLY A 280 -21.61 25.54 -5.02
CA GLY A 280 -22.58 26.14 -4.13
C GLY A 280 -22.45 27.66 -4.09
N VAL A 281 -22.50 28.22 -2.88
CA VAL A 281 -22.45 29.67 -2.68
C VAL A 281 -21.03 30.19 -2.87
N VAL A 282 -20.84 31.14 -3.80
CA VAL A 282 -19.56 31.83 -4.03
C VAL A 282 -19.76 33.34 -4.05
N CYS A 283 -19.37 34.02 -2.98
CA CYS A 283 -19.67 35.45 -2.77
C CYS A 283 -18.73 36.08 -1.74
N GLU A 284 -18.68 37.41 -1.67
CA GLU A 284 -17.95 38.16 -0.63
C GLU A 284 -16.44 37.88 -0.51
N ASN A 285 -15.85 37.18 -1.49
CA ASN A 285 -14.41 36.94 -1.51
C ASN A 285 -13.66 38.21 -1.92
N VAL A 286 -12.67 38.60 -1.13
CA VAL A 286 -11.83 39.77 -1.40
C VAL A 286 -10.61 39.31 -2.20
N ILE A 287 -10.63 39.58 -3.51
CA ILE A 287 -9.60 39.13 -4.44
C ILE A 287 -8.67 40.30 -4.81
N SER A 288 -7.35 40.12 -4.67
CA SER A 288 -6.39 41.17 -5.05
C SER A 288 -5.09 40.63 -5.64
N GLY A 289 -4.54 41.33 -6.64
CA GLY A 289 -3.25 40.94 -7.26
C GLY A 289 -3.29 39.63 -8.05
N VAL A 290 -4.48 39.10 -8.36
CA VAL A 290 -4.70 37.85 -9.09
C VAL A 290 -5.99 37.93 -9.90
N ASP A 291 -6.10 37.16 -10.98
CA ASP A 291 -7.35 36.98 -11.71
C ASP A 291 -8.37 36.24 -10.84
N ALA A 292 -9.65 36.61 -10.92
CA ALA A 292 -10.66 36.00 -10.06
C ALA A 292 -10.84 34.50 -10.33
N ILE A 293 -10.78 34.08 -11.59
CA ILE A 293 -11.05 32.70 -12.01
C ILE A 293 -10.03 32.27 -13.07
N SER A 294 -9.50 31.07 -12.92
CA SER A 294 -8.81 30.30 -13.95
C SER A 294 -9.60 29.04 -14.28
N TYR A 295 -9.72 28.70 -15.56
CA TYR A 295 -10.47 27.52 -16.03
C TYR A 295 -9.52 26.45 -16.60
N GLY A 296 -9.82 25.18 -16.28
CA GLY A 296 -9.26 24.03 -17.00
C GLY A 296 -9.69 24.03 -18.48
N SER A 297 -8.91 23.37 -19.35
CA SER A 297 -9.01 23.52 -20.80
C SER A 297 -10.27 22.96 -21.48
N ASP A 298 -11.22 22.38 -20.77
CA ASP A 298 -12.46 21.83 -21.33
C ASP A 298 -13.62 21.95 -20.33
N ASP A 299 -14.48 22.98 -20.44
CA ASP A 299 -15.93 22.79 -20.22
C ASP A 299 -16.81 24.00 -20.59
N GLN A 300 -18.08 23.71 -20.93
CA GLN A 300 -19.02 24.61 -21.62
C GLN A 300 -19.87 25.53 -20.71
N ASP A 301 -19.82 25.41 -19.38
CA ASP A 301 -20.69 26.13 -18.43
C ASP A 301 -19.97 27.16 -17.52
N GLN A 302 -18.92 27.80 -18.05
CA GLN A 302 -18.11 28.82 -17.34
C GLN A 302 -18.91 30.07 -16.91
N ALA A 303 -20.03 30.37 -17.58
CA ALA A 303 -20.80 31.59 -17.34
C ALA A 303 -21.50 31.64 -15.97
N GLN A 304 -21.98 30.49 -15.47
CA GLN A 304 -22.74 30.44 -14.21
C GLN A 304 -21.84 30.69 -12.99
N PHE A 305 -20.66 30.07 -12.94
CA PHE A 305 -19.68 30.31 -11.88
C PHE A 305 -19.12 31.74 -11.96
N THR A 306 -18.87 32.25 -13.17
CA THR A 306 -18.44 33.64 -13.37
C THR A 306 -19.48 34.63 -12.82
N GLU A 307 -20.77 34.38 -13.03
CA GLU A 307 -21.84 35.23 -12.49
C GLU A 307 -21.88 35.18 -10.96
N ALA A 308 -21.76 33.99 -10.35
CA ALA A 308 -21.72 33.84 -8.90
C ALA A 308 -20.59 34.69 -8.27
N VAL A 309 -19.36 34.55 -8.78
CA VAL A 309 -18.19 35.35 -8.34
C VAL A 309 -18.41 36.85 -8.57
N ALA A 310 -19.12 37.24 -9.62
CA ALA A 310 -19.32 38.65 -9.98
C ALA A 310 -20.42 39.37 -9.18
N THR A 311 -21.39 38.64 -8.59
CA THR A 311 -22.54 39.26 -7.89
C THR A 311 -22.22 39.76 -6.48
N GLY A 312 -21.19 39.22 -5.82
CA GLY A 312 -20.49 39.86 -4.71
C GLY A 312 -21.13 39.79 -3.31
N ASP A 313 -22.44 39.56 -3.17
CA ASP A 313 -23.14 39.51 -1.87
C ASP A 313 -23.83 38.16 -1.63
N CYS A 314 -23.69 37.58 -0.44
CA CYS A 314 -24.32 36.31 -0.08
C CYS A 314 -25.79 36.50 0.31
N SER A 315 -26.72 35.81 -0.35
CA SER A 315 -28.15 35.83 0.02
C SER A 315 -28.50 34.87 1.18
N SER A 316 -27.65 33.86 1.41
CA SER A 316 -27.67 32.92 2.52
C SER A 316 -26.26 32.38 2.75
N TYR A 317 -25.92 32.04 3.98
CA TYR A 317 -24.63 31.44 4.36
C TYR A 317 -24.84 29.95 4.69
N PRO A 318 -24.63 29.04 3.72
CA PRO A 318 -24.59 27.60 3.99
C PRO A 318 -23.25 27.19 4.62
N GLY A 319 -23.21 25.99 5.20
CA GLY A 319 -21.95 25.35 5.59
C GLY A 319 -21.62 25.33 7.08
N ASP A 320 -22.60 25.53 7.96
CA ASP A 320 -22.40 25.22 9.39
C ASP A 320 -22.41 23.70 9.61
N ILE A 321 -21.61 23.24 10.58
CA ILE A 321 -21.61 21.85 11.02
C ILE A 321 -22.74 21.67 12.04
N ASP A 322 -23.63 20.69 11.82
CA ASP A 322 -24.73 20.39 12.75
C ASP A 322 -24.19 20.10 14.16
N GLY A 323 -24.66 20.83 15.17
CA GLY A 323 -24.21 20.72 16.56
C GLY A 323 -23.03 21.65 16.94
N VAL A 324 -22.46 22.39 15.99
CA VAL A 324 -21.38 23.37 16.21
C VAL A 324 -21.87 24.76 15.79
N SER A 325 -22.33 25.56 16.75
CA SER A 325 -22.82 26.93 16.49
C SER A 325 -21.65 27.88 16.20
N SER A 326 -21.57 28.35 14.96
CA SER A 326 -20.58 29.31 14.43
C SER A 326 -21.04 30.78 14.51
N ALA A 327 -21.79 31.17 15.55
CA ALA A 327 -22.12 32.60 15.73
C ALA A 327 -20.94 33.33 16.39
N PRO A 328 -20.30 34.32 15.74
CA PRO A 328 -19.32 35.16 16.39
C PRO A 328 -20.02 36.07 17.40
N ASP A 329 -19.59 36.01 18.66
CA ASP A 329 -19.78 37.08 19.63
C ASP A 329 -19.12 38.35 19.06
N SER A 330 -19.90 39.17 18.36
CA SER A 330 -19.49 40.54 18.03
C SER A 330 -19.76 41.43 19.23
N ALA A 331 -18.70 41.68 19.99
CA ALA A 331 -18.67 42.79 20.93
C ALA A 331 -18.78 44.13 20.19
N ASP A 332 -19.61 45.01 20.76
CA ASP A 332 -19.79 46.45 20.51
C ASP A 332 -20.60 46.93 19.27
N SER A 333 -21.89 47.22 19.48
CA SER A 333 -22.31 48.60 19.76
C SER A 333 -23.74 48.69 20.34
N ALA A 334 -23.90 49.58 21.33
CA ALA A 334 -25.12 49.86 22.09
C ALA A 334 -26.33 50.31 21.23
N ASP A 335 -27.57 49.90 21.57
CA ASP A 335 -28.48 50.64 22.47
C ASP A 335 -29.90 50.01 22.55
N SER A 336 -30.50 50.09 23.75
CA SER A 336 -31.94 50.04 24.12
C SER A 336 -32.81 48.76 24.05
N ASP A 337 -33.28 48.40 25.25
CA ASP A 337 -34.66 48.03 25.64
C ASP A 337 -35.16 46.57 25.65
N ASP A 338 -35.16 46.02 26.87
CA ASP A 338 -36.32 45.55 27.65
C ASP A 338 -37.03 44.20 27.36
N SER A 339 -36.79 43.27 28.29
CA SER A 339 -37.70 42.28 28.89
C SER A 339 -38.32 41.14 28.07
N GLY A 340 -38.23 39.92 28.62
CA GLY A 340 -39.33 38.95 28.47
C GLY A 340 -38.99 37.46 28.32
N ASN A 341 -38.53 36.85 29.40
CA ASN A 341 -39.05 35.57 29.94
C ASN A 341 -39.25 34.32 29.03
N ALA A 342 -38.46 33.29 29.36
CA ALA A 342 -38.82 31.88 29.55
C ALA A 342 -39.29 31.03 28.35
N LEU A 343 -38.43 30.06 27.97
CA LEU A 343 -38.78 28.83 27.29
C LEU A 343 -38.79 27.66 28.28
N ALA A 344 -39.86 26.86 28.23
CA ALA A 344 -39.97 25.46 28.61
C ALA A 344 -41.25 24.89 27.93
N PRO A 345 -41.49 23.57 27.91
CA PRO A 345 -40.88 22.56 27.02
C PRO A 345 -41.98 21.65 26.38
N ASP A 346 -41.59 20.65 25.58
CA ASP A 346 -42.23 19.31 25.45
C ASP A 346 -41.47 18.54 24.34
N ASP A 347 -40.84 17.40 24.60
CA ASP A 347 -41.37 16.05 24.94
C ASP A 347 -41.51 15.19 23.68
N ASP A 348 -40.66 14.16 23.58
CA ASP A 348 -41.01 12.78 23.22
C ASP A 348 -39.75 11.94 22.90
N ILE A 349 -39.17 11.30 23.92
CA ILE A 349 -38.34 10.10 23.75
C ILE A 349 -38.95 9.01 24.64
N GLU A 350 -39.70 8.11 24.03
CA GLU A 350 -40.11 6.84 24.63
C GLU A 350 -39.09 5.75 24.25
N ALA A 351 -38.76 4.95 25.25
CA ALA A 351 -37.68 3.99 25.28
C ALA A 351 -38.04 2.64 24.64
N GLY A 352 -37.00 1.91 24.25
CA GLY A 352 -36.98 0.46 24.41
C GLY A 352 -36.79 -0.36 23.14
N VAL A 353 -35.54 -0.67 22.82
CA VAL A 353 -35.23 -1.93 22.14
C VAL A 353 -34.01 -2.55 22.82
N ASN A 354 -34.24 -3.69 23.45
CA ASN A 354 -33.23 -4.58 24.01
C ASN A 354 -32.62 -5.34 22.82
N PHE A 355 -31.31 -5.18 22.57
CA PHE A 355 -30.58 -6.10 21.70
C PHE A 355 -29.68 -6.96 22.56
N ALA A 356 -30.01 -8.24 22.54
CA ALA A 356 -29.22 -9.30 23.12
C ALA A 356 -27.87 -9.39 22.39
N ASP A 357 -26.84 -9.53 23.21
CA ASP A 357 -25.58 -10.24 23.00
C ASP A 357 -25.56 -11.15 21.76
N ASP A 358 -24.80 -10.74 20.75
CA ASP A 358 -24.12 -11.58 19.76
C ASP A 358 -22.97 -10.74 19.17
N ALA A 359 -22.06 -10.30 20.03
CA ALA A 359 -20.75 -9.82 19.62
C ALA A 359 -19.90 -11.03 19.23
N LYS A 360 -19.45 -11.07 17.97
CA LYS A 360 -18.31 -11.90 17.61
C LYS A 360 -17.10 -10.99 17.54
N ASP A 361 -16.26 -11.06 18.56
CA ASP A 361 -14.83 -10.83 18.43
C ASP A 361 -14.34 -11.63 17.21
N SER A 362 -13.81 -10.96 16.18
CA SER A 362 -12.95 -11.61 15.21
C SER A 362 -11.60 -10.92 15.19
N GLU A 363 -10.59 -11.67 15.62
CA GLU A 363 -9.16 -11.38 15.47
C GLU A 363 -8.82 -10.99 14.02
N PRO A 364 -7.71 -10.26 13.78
CA PRO A 364 -7.29 -9.92 12.42
C PRO A 364 -7.29 -11.18 11.55
N GLU A 365 -8.01 -11.13 10.42
CA GLU A 365 -8.01 -12.24 9.49
C GLU A 365 -6.61 -12.36 8.87
N ILE A 366 -5.89 -13.39 9.32
CA ILE A 366 -4.61 -13.81 8.77
C ILE A 366 -4.91 -15.02 7.90
N GLU A 367 -4.75 -14.87 6.60
CA GLU A 367 -4.81 -16.01 5.71
C GLU A 367 -3.46 -16.73 5.76
N VAL A 368 -3.48 -18.00 6.17
CA VAL A 368 -2.29 -18.86 6.20
C VAL A 368 -2.38 -19.83 5.03
N ILE A 369 -1.45 -19.69 4.09
CA ILE A 369 -1.37 -20.51 2.89
C ILE A 369 -0.17 -21.44 3.03
N ALA A 370 -0.46 -22.74 2.93
CA ALA A 370 0.59 -23.74 2.84
C ALA A 370 1.23 -23.64 1.46
N THR A 371 2.53 -23.36 1.43
CA THR A 371 3.31 -23.35 0.21
C THR A 371 3.79 -24.76 -0.11
N ASN A 372 4.12 -25.04 -1.36
CA ASN A 372 4.71 -26.35 -1.73
C ASN A 372 6.21 -26.39 -1.34
N GLU A 373 6.81 -27.58 -1.22
CA GLU A 373 8.22 -27.77 -0.82
C GLU A 373 9.24 -27.11 -1.78
N ALA A 374 8.80 -26.44 -2.85
CA ALA A 374 9.61 -25.72 -3.82
C ALA A 374 9.31 -24.21 -3.87
N ALA A 375 8.40 -23.70 -3.06
CA ALA A 375 7.99 -22.30 -3.10
C ALA A 375 9.15 -21.37 -2.71
N GLY A 376 9.39 -20.37 -3.56
CA GLY A 376 10.48 -19.42 -3.41
C GLY A 376 11.82 -19.95 -3.90
N SER A 377 11.93 -21.17 -4.45
CA SER A 377 13.20 -21.78 -4.92
C SER A 377 13.40 -21.73 -6.45
N SER A 378 12.72 -20.78 -7.13
CA SER A 378 12.69 -20.70 -8.60
C SER A 378 14.08 -20.44 -9.23
N GLY A 379 15.04 -19.95 -8.43
CA GLY A 379 16.45 -19.71 -8.80
C GLY A 379 16.58 -18.56 -9.80
N LEU A 380 15.62 -17.64 -9.79
CA LEU A 380 15.51 -16.59 -10.78
C LEU A 380 16.30 -15.33 -10.40
N GLY A 381 16.57 -15.14 -9.10
CA GLY A 381 17.51 -14.14 -8.57
C GLY A 381 18.95 -14.63 -8.49
N ASP A 382 19.88 -13.72 -8.20
CA ASP A 382 21.32 -14.01 -8.04
C ASP A 382 21.67 -14.55 -6.64
N CYS A 383 20.77 -15.29 -5.99
CA CYS A 383 21.04 -15.94 -4.71
C CYS A 383 22.05 -17.10 -4.90
N ALA A 384 22.98 -17.29 -3.94
CA ALA A 384 23.90 -18.42 -3.97
C ALA A 384 23.17 -19.77 -3.76
N SER A 385 22.19 -19.77 -2.88
CA SER A 385 21.18 -20.81 -2.71
C SER A 385 19.91 -20.16 -2.15
N VAL A 386 18.80 -20.88 -2.16
CA VAL A 386 17.49 -20.33 -1.78
C VAL A 386 16.84 -21.22 -0.72
N ALA A 387 16.33 -20.61 0.34
CA ALA A 387 15.62 -21.32 1.39
C ALA A 387 14.22 -21.74 0.92
N ALA A 388 13.79 -22.94 1.32
CA ALA A 388 12.42 -23.40 1.09
C ALA A 388 11.45 -22.68 2.04
N VAL A 389 10.37 -22.13 1.49
CA VAL A 389 9.27 -21.53 2.26
C VAL A 389 8.22 -22.61 2.52
N GLY A 390 7.96 -22.90 3.80
CA GLY A 390 6.99 -23.92 4.22
C GLY A 390 5.57 -23.38 4.42
N LYS A 391 5.43 -22.13 4.88
CA LYS A 391 4.13 -21.43 4.94
C LYS A 391 4.28 -19.97 4.60
N THR A 392 3.22 -19.38 4.06
CA THR A 392 3.09 -17.93 3.90
C THR A 392 1.84 -17.47 4.63
N SER A 393 1.90 -16.32 5.28
CA SER A 393 0.71 -15.66 5.81
C SER A 393 0.65 -14.20 5.41
N VAL A 394 -0.51 -13.75 4.97
CA VAL A 394 -0.74 -12.35 4.58
C VAL A 394 -1.62 -11.70 5.64
N GLN A 395 -1.21 -10.52 6.13
CA GLN A 395 -2.05 -9.73 7.01
C GLN A 395 -2.98 -8.83 6.20
N HIS A 396 -4.26 -8.79 6.59
CA HIS A 396 -5.32 -8.05 5.88
C HIS A 396 -5.40 -8.45 4.40
N PRO A 397 -5.72 -9.72 4.10
CA PRO A 397 -5.83 -10.23 2.72
C PRO A 397 -6.87 -9.48 1.88
N ASP A 398 -7.84 -8.80 2.51
CA ASP A 398 -8.83 -7.94 1.84
C ASP A 398 -8.21 -6.75 1.08
N TYR A 399 -6.96 -6.39 1.36
CA TYR A 399 -6.20 -5.38 0.62
C TYR A 399 -5.37 -5.97 -0.54
N ALA A 400 -5.47 -7.27 -0.78
CA ALA A 400 -4.93 -7.89 -1.98
C ALA A 400 -5.87 -7.68 -3.16
N ASP A 401 -5.30 -7.57 -4.37
CA ASP A 401 -6.11 -7.62 -5.59
C ASP A 401 -6.69 -9.03 -5.73
N GLU A 402 -8.02 -9.15 -5.59
CA GLU A 402 -8.76 -10.42 -5.68
C GLU A 402 -8.53 -11.17 -7.01
N SER A 403 -8.03 -10.49 -8.05
CA SER A 403 -7.66 -11.12 -9.33
C SER A 403 -6.26 -11.74 -9.33
N THR A 404 -5.49 -11.54 -8.27
CA THR A 404 -4.14 -12.10 -8.08
C THR A 404 -4.10 -13.06 -6.88
N SER A 405 -3.08 -13.92 -6.83
CA SER A 405 -2.89 -14.88 -5.73
C SER A 405 -1.51 -14.71 -5.14
N VAL A 406 -1.36 -14.84 -3.81
CA VAL A 406 -0.04 -14.80 -3.16
C VAL A 406 0.85 -15.97 -3.59
N GLU A 407 0.26 -17.06 -4.10
CA GLU A 407 0.99 -18.15 -4.73
C GLU A 407 1.83 -17.68 -5.93
N ASN A 408 1.42 -16.58 -6.58
CA ASN A 408 2.16 -15.98 -7.69
C ASN A 408 3.54 -15.45 -7.27
N LEU A 409 3.81 -15.26 -5.97
CA LEU A 409 5.16 -14.90 -5.50
C LEU A 409 6.15 -16.06 -5.60
N PHE A 410 5.67 -17.29 -5.80
CA PHE A 410 6.46 -18.50 -5.64
C PHE A 410 6.28 -19.50 -6.79
N ASP A 411 5.62 -19.09 -7.88
CA ASP A 411 5.21 -19.99 -8.97
C ASP A 411 6.28 -20.14 -10.09
N GLY A 412 7.36 -19.37 -10.02
CA GLY A 412 8.45 -19.34 -11.00
C GLY A 412 8.07 -18.66 -12.32
N ASN A 413 6.95 -17.94 -12.37
CA ASN A 413 6.41 -17.30 -13.54
C ASN A 413 6.42 -15.77 -13.40
N VAL A 414 7.43 -15.15 -14.00
CA VAL A 414 7.61 -13.69 -14.02
C VAL A 414 6.49 -12.90 -14.73
N ASP A 415 5.54 -13.58 -15.39
CA ASP A 415 4.38 -12.96 -16.03
C ASP A 415 3.13 -12.95 -15.12
N SER A 416 3.07 -13.78 -14.07
CA SER A 416 2.08 -13.65 -12.99
C SER A 416 2.63 -12.74 -11.90
N TYR A 417 1.72 -12.15 -11.14
CA TYR A 417 2.10 -11.26 -10.05
C TYR A 417 1.08 -11.33 -8.94
N TYR A 418 1.56 -11.09 -7.72
CA TYR A 418 0.73 -10.77 -6.58
C TYR A 418 0.70 -9.26 -6.41
N SER A 419 -0.49 -8.70 -6.33
CA SER A 419 -0.69 -7.26 -6.15
C SER A 419 -1.39 -7.01 -4.82
N VAL A 420 -0.82 -6.11 -4.04
CA VAL A 420 -1.28 -5.80 -2.71
C VAL A 420 -1.20 -4.30 -2.46
N HIS A 421 -2.23 -3.73 -1.88
CA HIS A 421 -2.26 -2.32 -1.53
C HIS A 421 -1.34 -2.07 -0.32
N ARG A 422 -0.71 -0.89 -0.23
CA ARG A 422 0.20 -0.49 0.86
C ARG A 422 -0.43 -0.52 2.26
N GLU A 423 -1.76 -0.67 2.34
CA GLU A 423 -2.48 -0.85 3.61
C GLU A 423 -2.44 -2.29 4.12
N SER A 424 -2.11 -3.28 3.28
CA SER A 424 -1.64 -4.56 3.78
C SER A 424 -0.24 -4.36 4.34
N THR A 425 -0.09 -4.65 5.62
CA THR A 425 1.10 -4.32 6.39
C THR A 425 2.26 -5.27 6.10
N TYR A 426 2.03 -6.58 5.91
CA TYR A 426 3.13 -7.51 5.58
C TYR A 426 2.70 -8.91 5.13
N ILE A 427 3.64 -9.56 4.43
CA ILE A 427 3.67 -10.98 4.10
C ILE A 427 4.72 -11.64 5.00
N ILE A 428 4.33 -12.68 5.75
CA ILE A 428 5.27 -13.48 6.57
C ILE A 428 5.51 -14.80 5.85
N LEU A 429 6.79 -15.11 5.63
CA LEU A 429 7.29 -16.40 5.17
C LEU A 429 7.82 -17.16 6.38
N GLU A 430 7.27 -18.33 6.66
CA GLU A 430 7.83 -19.33 7.56
C GLU A 430 8.65 -20.31 6.71
N LEU A 431 9.97 -20.33 6.93
CA LEU A 431 10.90 -21.24 6.26
C LEU A 431 10.71 -22.67 6.79
N GLU A 432 11.06 -23.67 5.98
CA GLU A 432 10.97 -25.08 6.43
C GLU A 432 11.96 -25.40 7.55
N ASP A 433 13.16 -24.80 7.48
CA ASP A 433 14.23 -24.94 8.45
C ASP A 433 14.71 -23.56 8.92
N GLU A 434 15.15 -23.47 10.18
CA GLU A 434 15.85 -22.29 10.68
C GLU A 434 17.27 -22.25 10.09
N VAL A 435 17.55 -21.21 9.29
CA VAL A 435 18.77 -21.12 8.45
C VAL A 435 19.39 -19.72 8.48
N GLU A 436 20.65 -19.61 8.04
CA GLU A 436 21.32 -18.32 7.86
C GLU A 436 20.88 -17.66 6.55
N VAL A 437 20.01 -16.66 6.66
CA VAL A 437 19.52 -15.87 5.53
C VAL A 437 20.43 -14.67 5.31
N ASN A 438 20.81 -14.40 4.06
CA ASN A 438 21.75 -13.32 3.69
C ASN A 438 21.20 -12.38 2.59
N GLY A 439 19.95 -12.54 2.19
CA GLY A 439 19.34 -11.67 1.19
C GLY A 439 17.92 -12.08 0.84
N VAL A 440 17.29 -11.28 -0.01
CA VAL A 440 16.08 -11.66 -0.75
C VAL A 440 16.27 -11.36 -2.24
N ALA A 441 15.60 -12.10 -3.11
CA ALA A 441 15.47 -11.72 -4.51
C ALA A 441 14.00 -11.50 -4.86
N ILE A 442 13.72 -10.41 -5.57
CA ILE A 442 12.34 -9.93 -5.78
C ILE A 442 12.14 -9.62 -7.26
N GLY A 443 11.08 -10.18 -7.83
CA GLY A 443 10.55 -9.80 -9.14
C GLY A 443 9.52 -8.70 -9.00
N PHE A 444 9.57 -7.68 -9.85
CA PHE A 444 8.65 -6.54 -9.82
C PHE A 444 7.78 -6.52 -11.06
N PHE A 445 6.47 -6.44 -10.86
CA PHE A 445 5.52 -6.42 -11.97
C PHE A 445 5.41 -5.02 -12.58
N MET A 446 5.41 -4.98 -13.91
CA MET A 446 5.10 -3.78 -14.70
C MET A 446 4.18 -4.15 -15.85
N LYS A 447 3.26 -3.25 -16.19
CA LYS A 447 2.34 -3.45 -17.32
C LYS A 447 3.04 -3.34 -18.68
N ALA A 448 4.14 -2.57 -18.73
CA ALA A 448 5.02 -2.45 -19.89
C ALA A 448 6.43 -2.06 -19.46
N ALA A 449 7.45 -2.44 -20.24
CA ALA A 449 8.86 -2.14 -19.97
C ALA A 449 9.21 -0.63 -19.97
N GLU A 450 8.32 0.21 -20.52
CA GLU A 450 8.49 1.66 -20.57
C GLU A 450 7.81 2.37 -19.37
N GLU A 451 7.02 1.65 -18.57
CA GLU A 451 6.42 2.16 -17.33
C GLU A 451 7.42 1.97 -16.18
N GLU A 452 8.39 2.88 -16.05
CA GLU A 452 9.32 2.88 -14.91
C GLU A 452 8.53 3.10 -13.59
N ARG A 453 8.30 2.03 -12.84
CA ARG A 453 7.73 2.04 -11.49
C ARG A 453 8.75 1.57 -10.47
N ILE A 454 9.04 2.43 -9.51
CA ILE A 454 9.93 2.12 -8.39
C ILE A 454 9.06 1.59 -7.25
N GLN A 455 9.30 0.35 -6.82
CA GLN A 455 8.60 -0.29 -5.70
C GLN A 455 9.39 -0.07 -4.43
N THR A 456 8.71 0.28 -3.33
CA THR A 456 9.35 0.51 -2.02
C THR A 456 8.95 -0.59 -1.04
N PHE A 457 9.93 -1.18 -0.33
CA PHE A 457 9.68 -2.32 0.56
C PHE A 457 10.66 -2.41 1.74
N ASP A 458 10.27 -3.15 2.76
CA ASP A 458 11.09 -3.54 3.92
C ASP A 458 11.22 -5.06 4.02
N VAL A 459 12.30 -5.51 4.67
CA VAL A 459 12.48 -6.91 5.05
C VAL A 459 12.92 -6.98 6.49
N ALA A 460 12.22 -7.76 7.31
CA ALA A 460 12.62 -8.12 8.64
C ALA A 460 12.73 -9.64 8.79
N VAL A 461 13.57 -10.10 9.71
CA VAL A 461 13.77 -11.53 9.98
C VAL A 461 13.63 -11.82 11.47
N ARG A 462 13.24 -13.05 11.81
CA ARG A 462 13.09 -13.52 13.19
C ARG A 462 13.44 -15.00 13.30
N SER A 463 14.14 -15.39 14.35
CA SER A 463 14.41 -16.79 14.67
C SER A 463 13.15 -17.47 15.25
N ALA A 464 13.19 -18.79 15.45
CA ALA A 464 12.07 -19.55 16.01
C ALA A 464 11.77 -19.19 17.47
N ASN A 465 12.76 -18.71 18.22
CA ASN A 465 12.67 -18.48 19.66
C ASN A 465 12.67 -17.00 20.06
N ASP A 466 12.80 -16.09 19.10
CA ASP A 466 12.76 -14.65 19.35
C ASP A 466 11.32 -14.13 19.23
N GLU A 467 10.97 -13.17 20.08
CA GLU A 467 9.67 -12.49 20.03
C GLU A 467 9.72 -11.27 19.10
N ASP A 468 10.89 -10.64 18.98
CA ASP A 468 11.11 -9.39 18.23
C ASP A 468 11.59 -9.63 16.79
N TRP A 469 11.08 -8.84 15.86
CA TRP A 469 11.58 -8.79 14.48
C TRP A 469 12.84 -7.94 14.37
N THR A 470 13.80 -8.37 13.56
CA THR A 470 14.96 -7.55 13.20
C THR A 470 14.86 -7.09 11.75
N THR A 471 14.69 -5.79 11.52
CA THR A 471 14.73 -5.21 10.17
C THR A 471 16.14 -5.32 9.58
N VAL A 472 16.23 -5.96 8.41
CA VAL A 472 17.47 -6.19 7.66
C VAL A 472 17.55 -5.35 6.38
N ILE A 473 16.40 -4.94 5.85
CA ILE A 473 16.25 -3.99 4.75
C ILE A 473 15.16 -3.00 5.15
N SER A 474 15.43 -1.70 5.00
CA SER A 474 14.46 -0.63 5.28
C SER A 474 14.39 0.36 4.12
N ARG A 475 13.17 0.75 3.75
CA ARG A 475 12.73 1.63 2.66
C ARG A 475 13.52 1.43 1.38
N LYS A 476 13.68 0.17 0.98
CA LYS A 476 14.46 -0.17 -0.20
C LYS A 476 13.63 0.05 -1.45
N GLU A 477 14.20 0.81 -2.36
CA GLU A 477 13.65 1.02 -3.69
C GLU A 477 14.18 -0.02 -4.68
N SER A 478 13.29 -0.51 -5.54
CA SER A 478 13.68 -1.26 -6.73
C SER A 478 14.30 -0.34 -7.78
N SER A 479 15.05 -0.90 -8.74
CA SER A 479 15.70 -0.12 -9.80
C SER A 479 14.76 0.38 -10.89
N GLY A 480 13.46 0.08 -10.83
CA GLY A 480 12.51 0.34 -11.92
C GLY A 480 12.67 -0.58 -13.14
N GLU A 481 13.44 -1.68 -13.02
CA GLU A 481 13.60 -2.69 -14.07
C GLU A 481 12.67 -3.89 -13.82
N MET A 482 12.11 -4.48 -14.88
CA MET A 482 11.27 -5.71 -14.80
C MET A 482 12.08 -6.98 -14.48
N THR A 483 13.41 -6.89 -14.39
CA THR A 483 14.25 -8.03 -14.02
C THR A 483 14.17 -8.25 -12.51
N ILE A 484 14.30 -9.51 -12.09
CA ILE A 484 14.47 -9.84 -10.67
C ILE A 484 15.75 -9.19 -10.14
N GLN A 485 15.64 -8.61 -8.95
CA GLN A 485 16.73 -7.91 -8.29
C GLN A 485 17.02 -8.60 -6.96
N THR A 486 18.30 -8.75 -6.64
CA THR A 486 18.76 -9.36 -5.39
C THR A 486 19.25 -8.29 -4.43
N PHE A 487 18.74 -8.36 -3.20
CA PHE A 487 19.00 -7.42 -2.12
C PHE A 487 19.72 -8.14 -0.97
N PRO A 488 21.06 -8.12 -0.94
CA PRO A 488 21.82 -8.79 0.11
C PRO A 488 21.81 -7.98 1.42
N PHE A 489 21.90 -8.69 2.53
CA PHE A 489 22.11 -8.14 3.87
C PHE A 489 23.07 -9.03 4.69
N SER A 490 23.48 -8.55 5.86
CA SER A 490 24.37 -9.35 6.74
C SER A 490 23.67 -10.61 7.21
N SER A 491 24.31 -11.77 7.06
CA SER A 491 23.70 -13.07 7.40
C SER A 491 23.14 -13.11 8.82
N ARG A 492 21.93 -13.66 8.94
CA ARG A 492 21.23 -13.85 10.22
C ARG A 492 20.48 -15.17 10.23
N THR A 493 20.52 -15.85 11.38
CA THR A 493 19.63 -16.99 11.65
C THR A 493 18.17 -16.54 11.62
N ALA A 494 17.34 -17.19 10.81
CA ALA A 494 15.91 -16.89 10.70
C ALA A 494 15.09 -18.15 10.44
N LEU A 495 13.91 -18.22 11.05
CA LEU A 495 12.82 -19.12 10.64
C LEU A 495 11.71 -18.32 9.94
N TYR A 496 11.56 -17.04 10.27
CA TYR A 496 10.55 -16.18 9.71
C TYR A 496 11.18 -14.99 8.97
N VAL A 497 10.64 -14.68 7.80
CA VAL A 497 10.96 -13.48 7.02
C VAL A 497 9.67 -12.68 6.83
N ARG A 498 9.65 -11.41 7.22
CA ARG A 498 8.54 -10.49 7.01
C ARG A 498 8.90 -9.55 5.88
N PHE A 499 8.09 -9.56 4.84
CA PHE A 499 8.19 -8.69 3.67
C PHE A 499 7.06 -7.66 3.72
N GLU A 500 7.41 -6.39 3.77
CA GLU A 500 6.46 -5.27 3.97
C GLU A 500 6.55 -4.32 2.79
N THR A 501 5.39 -3.87 2.29
CA THR A 501 5.28 -3.22 0.97
C THR A 501 4.70 -1.82 1.12
N HIS A 502 5.28 -0.83 0.46
CA HIS A 502 4.94 0.59 0.66
C HIS A 502 4.31 1.26 -0.58
N GLY A 503 3.85 0.46 -1.55
CA GLY A 503 3.38 0.94 -2.84
C GLY A 503 4.54 1.19 -3.83
N ASN A 504 4.25 1.96 -4.87
CA ASN A 504 5.20 2.32 -5.91
C ASN A 504 5.17 3.83 -6.22
N SER A 505 6.11 4.29 -7.05
CA SER A 505 6.26 5.70 -7.45
C SER A 505 5.07 6.31 -8.22
N PHE A 506 4.07 5.51 -8.58
CA PHE A 506 2.87 5.92 -9.30
C PHE A 506 1.60 5.84 -8.44
N ASN A 507 1.46 4.81 -7.60
CA ASN A 507 0.29 4.63 -6.74
C ASN A 507 0.60 3.73 -5.51
N ASN A 508 -0.42 3.56 -4.68
CA ASN A 508 -0.32 2.82 -3.42
C ASN A 508 -0.30 1.29 -3.57
N TRP A 509 -0.25 0.74 -4.78
CA TRP A 509 -0.24 -0.69 -5.00
C TRP A 509 1.18 -1.19 -5.20
N SER A 510 1.56 -2.26 -4.50
CA SER A 510 2.78 -2.99 -4.80
C SER A 510 2.46 -4.25 -5.56
N ALA A 511 3.28 -4.57 -6.56
CA ALA A 511 3.04 -5.70 -7.45
C ALA A 511 4.34 -6.43 -7.71
N PHE A 512 4.39 -7.70 -7.30
CA PHE A 512 5.60 -8.52 -7.32
C PHE A 512 5.34 -9.81 -8.07
N THR A 513 6.29 -10.21 -8.88
CA THR A 513 6.19 -11.42 -9.70
C THR A 513 6.86 -12.62 -9.03
N GLU A 514 7.85 -12.40 -8.17
CA GLU A 514 8.59 -13.47 -7.49
C GLU A 514 9.17 -12.96 -6.17
N LEU A 515 9.30 -13.84 -5.17
CA LEU A 515 9.98 -13.58 -3.90
C LEU A 515 10.79 -14.81 -3.44
N GLU A 516 12.11 -14.65 -3.38
CA GLU A 516 13.07 -15.67 -2.96
C GLU A 516 13.82 -15.24 -1.69
N VAL A 517 14.14 -16.19 -0.82
CA VAL A 517 14.93 -15.96 0.41
C VAL A 517 16.34 -16.52 0.22
N CYS A 518 17.34 -15.66 0.06
CA CYS A 518 18.71 -16.07 -0.21
C CYS A 518 19.39 -16.63 1.05
N VAL A 519 20.12 -17.73 0.90
CA VAL A 519 21.00 -18.30 1.92
C VAL A 519 22.41 -18.52 1.35
N GLU A 520 23.38 -18.65 2.23
CA GLU A 520 24.73 -19.07 1.84
C GLU A 520 24.69 -20.47 1.21
N ALA A 521 25.52 -20.71 0.20
CA ALA A 521 25.69 -22.05 -0.32
C ALA A 521 26.23 -22.96 0.80
N ALA A 522 25.60 -24.11 1.02
CA ALA A 522 26.05 -25.06 2.02
C ALA A 522 27.55 -25.38 1.80
N GLU A 523 28.39 -25.13 2.81
CA GLU A 523 29.75 -25.68 2.80
C GLU A 523 29.63 -27.20 2.86
N GLU A 524 29.79 -27.87 1.71
CA GLU A 524 30.10 -29.29 1.73
C GLU A 524 31.37 -29.48 2.58
N SER A 525 31.20 -30.19 3.70
CA SER A 525 32.22 -30.32 4.74
C SER A 525 33.63 -30.55 4.18
N ASN A 526 34.49 -29.57 4.43
CA ASN A 526 35.89 -29.49 4.03
C ASN A 526 36.79 -30.52 4.75
N ALA A 527 36.61 -31.82 4.46
CA ALA A 527 37.50 -32.88 4.92
C ALA A 527 38.07 -33.77 3.79
N LEU A 528 37.62 -33.61 2.54
CA LEU A 528 38.03 -34.47 1.42
C LEU A 528 38.94 -33.78 0.38
N PHE A 529 39.02 -32.45 0.37
CA PHE A 529 39.68 -31.66 -0.69
C PHE A 529 41.21 -31.65 -0.68
N GLY A 530 41.86 -32.19 0.36
CA GLY A 530 43.32 -32.34 0.37
C GLY A 530 43.87 -33.38 -0.63
N GLY A 531 43.00 -34.29 -1.13
CA GLY A 531 43.39 -35.36 -2.04
C GLY A 531 43.19 -35.07 -3.52
N LEU A 532 42.34 -34.11 -3.90
CA LEU A 532 41.90 -33.93 -5.30
C LEU A 532 42.76 -32.98 -6.13
N GLN A 533 43.59 -32.13 -5.52
CA GLN A 533 44.53 -31.27 -6.28
C GLN A 533 45.58 -32.06 -7.07
N ALA A 534 45.70 -33.38 -6.84
CA ALA A 534 46.56 -34.26 -7.62
C ALA A 534 45.88 -34.85 -8.88
N LEU A 535 44.58 -34.65 -9.08
CA LEU A 535 43.78 -35.28 -10.15
C LEU A 535 43.30 -34.32 -11.24
N ASP A 536 43.54 -33.02 -11.08
CA ASP A 536 43.07 -31.97 -12.00
C ASP A 536 43.67 -32.11 -13.41
N SER A 537 44.88 -32.67 -13.51
CA SER A 537 45.53 -32.96 -14.80
C SER A 537 45.01 -34.22 -15.49
N GLU A 538 44.30 -35.11 -14.79
CA GLU A 538 43.67 -36.31 -15.37
C GLU A 538 42.19 -36.07 -15.74
N LEU A 539 41.52 -35.06 -15.15
CA LEU A 539 40.09 -34.79 -15.37
C LEU A 539 39.80 -34.08 -16.70
N GLU A 540 40.69 -33.19 -17.17
CA GLU A 540 40.58 -32.64 -18.54
C GLU A 540 40.68 -33.72 -19.63
N ALA A 541 41.26 -34.88 -19.32
CA ALA A 541 41.31 -36.02 -20.23
C ALA A 541 40.02 -36.87 -20.21
N LEU A 542 39.13 -36.70 -19.23
CA LEU A 542 37.87 -37.43 -19.06
C LEU A 542 36.62 -36.67 -19.52
N ALA A 543 36.69 -35.34 -19.66
CA ALA A 543 35.56 -34.52 -20.13
C ALA A 543 35.03 -34.88 -21.53
N GLY A 544 35.81 -35.63 -22.32
CA GLY A 544 35.40 -36.10 -23.65
C GLY A 544 34.53 -37.37 -23.67
N GLY A 545 34.18 -37.99 -22.53
CA GLY A 545 33.59 -39.34 -22.51
C GLY A 545 32.42 -39.60 -21.56
N VAL A 546 31.80 -38.58 -20.95
CA VAL A 546 30.89 -38.81 -19.80
C VAL A 546 29.45 -39.19 -20.21
N CYS A 547 29.05 -39.09 -21.49
CA CYS A 547 27.67 -39.35 -21.90
C CYS A 547 27.45 -40.61 -22.76
N ASP A 548 28.17 -41.69 -22.44
CA ASP A 548 27.99 -43.00 -23.10
C ASP A 548 26.67 -43.70 -22.72
N ALA A 549 26.02 -43.29 -21.62
CA ALA A 549 24.74 -43.85 -21.17
C ALA A 549 23.82 -42.75 -20.59
N PRO A 550 22.97 -42.10 -21.42
CA PRO A 550 22.03 -41.07 -20.96
C PRO A 550 21.07 -41.62 -19.90
N VAL A 551 20.92 -40.89 -18.79
CA VAL A 551 19.96 -41.20 -17.71
C VAL A 551 18.79 -40.23 -17.75
N LYS A 552 17.64 -40.60 -17.17
CA LYS A 552 16.52 -39.66 -17.02
C LYS A 552 16.97 -38.53 -16.10
N LEU A 553 16.96 -37.31 -16.59
CA LEU A 553 17.33 -36.13 -15.82
C LEU A 553 16.18 -35.78 -14.87
N ALA A 554 16.54 -35.43 -13.64
CA ALA A 554 15.63 -34.87 -12.66
C ALA A 554 15.69 -33.34 -12.78
N PRO A 555 14.69 -32.68 -13.39
CA PRO A 555 14.61 -31.22 -13.33
C PRO A 555 14.40 -30.78 -11.88
N VAL A 556 14.99 -29.65 -11.51
CA VAL A 556 14.74 -29.01 -10.21
C VAL A 556 13.38 -28.32 -10.20
N ASN A 557 12.89 -27.90 -11.37
CA ASN A 557 11.55 -27.34 -11.53
C ASN A 557 10.96 -27.68 -12.91
N VAL A 558 9.65 -27.93 -12.97
CA VAL A 558 8.89 -28.05 -14.23
C VAL A 558 7.67 -27.13 -14.15
N HIS A 559 7.64 -26.13 -15.01
CA HIS A 559 6.54 -25.16 -15.13
C HIS A 559 5.84 -25.35 -16.47
N ALA A 560 4.54 -25.07 -16.56
CA ALA A 560 3.87 -24.95 -17.85
C ALA A 560 2.90 -23.77 -17.84
N SER A 561 2.88 -22.99 -18.91
CA SER A 561 1.93 -21.89 -19.04
C SER A 561 0.55 -22.41 -19.46
N GLY A 562 -0.52 -21.66 -19.16
CA GLY A 562 -1.90 -22.09 -19.41
C GLY A 562 -2.60 -22.70 -18.18
N GLU A 563 -3.85 -23.15 -18.36
CA GLU A 563 -4.74 -23.52 -17.24
C GLU A 563 -4.59 -24.97 -16.74
N ASP A 564 -3.97 -25.86 -17.53
CA ASP A 564 -3.81 -27.27 -17.18
C ASP A 564 -2.66 -27.48 -16.17
N ASN A 565 -2.85 -28.37 -15.18
CA ASN A 565 -1.83 -28.66 -14.18
C ASN A 565 -0.60 -29.33 -14.81
N VAL A 566 0.59 -28.73 -14.71
CA VAL A 566 1.83 -29.25 -15.29
C VAL A 566 2.21 -30.67 -14.85
N LYS A 567 1.79 -31.12 -13.65
CA LYS A 567 2.10 -32.46 -13.14
C LYS A 567 1.63 -33.59 -14.05
N VAL A 568 0.62 -33.33 -14.87
CA VAL A 568 0.07 -34.30 -15.83
C VAL A 568 1.06 -34.72 -16.90
N VAL A 569 2.17 -33.99 -17.13
CA VAL A 569 3.17 -34.36 -18.13
C VAL A 569 4.26 -35.28 -17.58
N PHE A 570 4.16 -35.72 -16.33
CA PHE A 570 5.09 -36.67 -15.71
C PHE A 570 4.46 -37.51 -14.60
N ASP A 571 3.13 -37.66 -14.58
CA ASP A 571 2.39 -38.43 -13.56
C ASP A 571 2.38 -39.95 -13.86
N GLY A 572 2.93 -40.36 -15.00
CA GLY A 572 2.94 -41.74 -15.48
C GLY A 572 1.59 -42.19 -16.05
N ASN A 573 0.66 -41.26 -16.27
CA ASN A 573 -0.69 -41.52 -16.73
C ASN A 573 -0.92 -40.95 -18.15
N PHE A 574 -0.92 -41.83 -19.13
CA PHE A 574 -1.16 -41.47 -20.53
C PHE A 574 -2.59 -40.98 -20.81
N ASP A 575 -3.51 -41.10 -19.84
CA ASP A 575 -4.90 -40.64 -19.95
C ASP A 575 -5.12 -39.24 -19.32
N THR A 576 -4.07 -38.58 -18.81
CA THR A 576 -4.09 -37.17 -18.43
C THR A 576 -3.32 -36.34 -19.46
N ARG A 577 -3.53 -35.02 -19.46
CA ARG A 577 -2.89 -34.15 -20.44
C ARG A 577 -2.74 -32.72 -19.96
N TRP A 578 -1.71 -32.08 -20.50
CA TRP A 578 -1.57 -30.63 -20.56
C TRP A 578 -1.80 -30.17 -21.99
N SER A 579 -2.63 -29.15 -22.17
CA SER A 579 -3.13 -28.69 -23.46
C SER A 579 -2.65 -27.26 -23.74
N THR A 580 -2.24 -27.01 -24.97
CA THR A 580 -1.85 -25.67 -25.46
C THR A 580 -2.52 -25.38 -26.79
N THR A 581 -2.74 -24.10 -27.07
CA THR A 581 -3.28 -23.63 -28.34
C THR A 581 -2.22 -22.87 -29.12
N ASN A 582 -1.98 -23.29 -30.37
CA ASN A 582 -1.14 -22.54 -31.28
C ASN A 582 -1.82 -21.23 -31.68
N THR A 583 -1.25 -20.12 -31.21
CA THR A 583 -1.73 -18.75 -31.45
C THR A 583 -1.54 -18.27 -32.90
N GLN A 584 -0.81 -19.03 -33.73
CA GLN A 584 -0.45 -18.69 -35.12
C GLN A 584 0.36 -17.39 -35.27
N ASN A 585 1.02 -16.95 -34.20
CA ASN A 585 1.92 -15.80 -34.23
C ASN A 585 3.21 -16.09 -35.00
N ALA A 586 3.98 -15.03 -35.30
CA ALA A 586 5.24 -15.14 -36.05
C ALA A 586 6.34 -15.94 -35.32
N SER A 587 6.25 -16.04 -34.00
CA SER A 587 7.15 -16.84 -33.15
C SER A 587 6.34 -17.87 -32.39
N ASP A 588 6.71 -19.15 -32.49
CA ASP A 588 6.02 -20.22 -31.76
C ASP A 588 6.20 -20.08 -30.23
N LEU A 589 7.21 -19.33 -29.74
CA LEU A 589 7.45 -19.09 -28.31
C LEU A 589 6.34 -18.30 -27.61
N SER A 590 5.44 -17.66 -28.36
CA SER A 590 4.25 -17.02 -27.78
C SER A 590 3.13 -18.01 -27.46
N ASN A 591 3.24 -19.27 -27.89
CA ASN A 591 2.32 -20.32 -27.48
C ASN A 591 2.62 -20.73 -26.04
N ASP A 592 1.63 -21.37 -25.40
CA ASP A 592 1.88 -22.00 -24.11
C ASP A 592 2.90 -23.12 -24.24
N LYS A 593 3.75 -23.27 -23.22
CA LYS A 593 4.92 -24.15 -23.23
C LYS A 593 5.17 -24.82 -21.89
N VAL A 594 5.77 -26.01 -21.93
CA VAL A 594 6.30 -26.70 -20.76
C VAL A 594 7.80 -26.40 -20.65
N ILE A 595 8.25 -26.00 -19.47
CA ILE A 595 9.61 -25.54 -19.17
C ILE A 595 10.22 -26.46 -18.12
N PHE A 596 11.32 -27.10 -18.46
CA PHE A 596 12.13 -27.91 -17.56
C PHE A 596 13.38 -27.13 -17.16
N THR A 597 13.60 -26.91 -15.87
CA THR A 597 14.78 -26.23 -15.32
C THR A 597 15.65 -27.26 -14.59
N PHE A 598 16.96 -27.23 -14.81
CA PHE A 598 17.94 -28.14 -14.21
C PHE A 598 18.86 -27.38 -13.23
N GLY A 599 19.38 -28.06 -12.20
CA GLY A 599 20.26 -27.46 -11.19
C GLY A 599 21.66 -27.05 -11.70
N GLY A 600 21.91 -27.19 -13.00
CA GLY A 600 23.14 -26.81 -13.68
C GLY A 600 23.01 -26.95 -15.19
N ASP A 601 24.06 -26.59 -15.93
CA ASP A 601 24.15 -26.76 -17.38
C ASP A 601 24.33 -28.25 -17.71
N MET A 602 23.28 -28.91 -18.21
CA MET A 602 23.27 -30.34 -18.53
C MET A 602 23.64 -30.60 -20.00
N ARG A 603 24.15 -31.78 -20.31
CA ARG A 603 24.11 -32.36 -21.66
C ARG A 603 22.82 -33.13 -21.87
N VAL A 604 21.90 -32.60 -22.66
CA VAL A 604 20.66 -33.29 -23.03
C VAL A 604 20.85 -34.10 -24.31
N SER A 605 20.75 -35.42 -24.20
CA SER A 605 20.83 -36.34 -25.34
C SER A 605 19.49 -36.50 -26.04
N THR A 606 18.43 -36.81 -25.28
CA THR A 606 17.11 -37.05 -25.87
C THR A 606 15.99 -36.50 -25.00
N VAL A 607 14.85 -36.27 -25.63
CA VAL A 607 13.58 -35.98 -24.97
C VAL A 607 12.55 -36.98 -25.48
N GLN A 608 11.80 -37.57 -24.56
CA GLN A 608 10.72 -38.48 -24.87
C GLN A 608 9.40 -37.75 -24.64
N ILE A 609 8.49 -37.80 -25.62
CA ILE A 609 7.21 -37.12 -25.55
C ILE A 609 6.09 -38.08 -25.97
N SER A 610 5.02 -38.11 -25.20
CA SER A 610 3.74 -38.74 -25.54
C SER A 610 2.66 -37.68 -25.69
N PHE A 611 1.71 -37.96 -26.58
CA PHE A 611 0.61 -37.06 -26.91
C PHE A 611 -0.73 -37.76 -26.67
N TYR A 612 -1.63 -37.10 -25.92
CA TYR A 612 -2.90 -37.64 -25.43
C TYR A 612 -3.79 -38.26 -26.52
N ASP A 613 -4.00 -37.50 -27.61
CA ASP A 613 -4.78 -37.94 -28.78
C ASP A 613 -3.85 -38.25 -29.97
N GLY A 614 -2.62 -38.70 -29.68
CA GLY A 614 -1.55 -38.85 -30.68
C GLY A 614 -1.87 -39.82 -31.81
N ASP A 615 -2.76 -40.78 -31.61
CA ASP A 615 -3.21 -41.72 -32.64
C ASP A 615 -4.23 -41.13 -33.64
N LEU A 616 -4.84 -39.98 -33.32
CA LEU A 616 -5.87 -39.35 -34.15
C LEU A 616 -5.30 -38.39 -35.22
N ALA A 617 -4.17 -37.75 -34.95
CA ALA A 617 -3.52 -36.80 -35.86
C ALA A 617 -2.02 -36.65 -35.55
N HIS A 618 -1.19 -36.30 -36.54
CA HIS A 618 0.20 -35.94 -36.26
C HIS A 618 0.23 -34.67 -35.42
N GLN A 619 1.07 -34.66 -34.39
CA GLN A 619 1.29 -33.51 -33.52
C GLN A 619 2.56 -32.78 -33.95
N TYR A 620 2.52 -31.45 -33.89
CA TYR A 620 3.67 -30.61 -34.19
C TYR A 620 4.16 -29.92 -32.93
N PHE A 621 5.47 -29.88 -32.71
CA PHE A 621 6.06 -29.23 -31.54
C PHE A 621 7.43 -28.64 -31.84
N SER A 622 7.91 -27.73 -31.00
CA SER A 622 9.25 -27.14 -31.09
C SER A 622 9.96 -27.31 -29.75
N ILE A 623 11.29 -27.40 -29.79
CA ILE A 623 12.15 -27.44 -28.61
C ILE A 623 13.17 -26.34 -28.67
N TYR A 624 13.28 -25.62 -27.57
CA TYR A 624 14.29 -24.58 -27.36
C TYR A 624 15.07 -24.88 -26.09
N THR A 625 16.32 -24.44 -26.06
CA THR A 625 17.18 -24.54 -24.87
C THR A 625 17.77 -23.19 -24.50
N GLN A 626 18.21 -23.09 -23.25
CA GLN A 626 18.89 -21.92 -22.71
C GLN A 626 20.00 -22.38 -21.77
N ARG A 627 21.13 -21.67 -21.81
CA ARG A 627 22.27 -21.87 -20.90
C ARG A 627 22.08 -21.02 -19.65
N ALA A 628 22.63 -21.44 -18.52
CA ALA A 628 22.58 -20.63 -17.30
C ALA A 628 23.27 -19.26 -17.49
N SER A 629 24.39 -19.25 -18.22
CA SER A 629 25.20 -18.05 -18.49
C SER A 629 24.67 -17.16 -19.62
N ASP A 630 23.77 -17.67 -20.46
CA ASP A 630 23.26 -16.97 -21.63
C ASP A 630 21.75 -17.18 -21.70
N ARG A 631 21.01 -16.13 -21.32
CA ARG A 631 19.55 -16.12 -21.26
C ARG A 631 18.88 -16.06 -22.65
N SER A 632 19.63 -16.18 -23.75
CA SER A 632 19.06 -16.26 -25.08
C SER A 632 18.50 -17.66 -25.41
N TRP A 633 17.33 -17.68 -26.05
CA TRP A 633 16.68 -18.92 -26.48
C TRP A 633 17.33 -19.45 -27.75
N THR A 634 17.82 -20.69 -27.68
CA THR A 634 18.38 -21.38 -28.84
C THR A 634 17.39 -22.42 -29.36
N PRO A 635 16.92 -22.33 -30.62
CA PRO A 635 16.08 -23.35 -31.21
C PRO A 635 16.89 -24.64 -31.45
N VAL A 636 16.35 -25.79 -31.01
CA VAL A 636 16.95 -27.11 -31.21
C VAL A 636 16.13 -27.94 -32.19
N LEU A 637 14.82 -28.02 -31.98
CA LEU A 637 13.87 -28.61 -32.93
C LEU A 637 12.79 -27.58 -33.24
N LEU A 638 12.41 -27.44 -34.51
CA LEU A 638 11.40 -26.45 -34.93
C LEU A 638 10.31 -27.15 -35.74
N LYS A 639 9.08 -27.09 -35.24
CA LYS A 639 7.89 -27.67 -35.88
C LYS A 639 8.08 -29.15 -36.24
N GLU A 640 8.76 -29.88 -35.35
CA GLU A 640 8.98 -31.30 -35.46
C GLU A 640 7.64 -32.03 -35.49
N GLN A 641 7.52 -33.02 -36.36
CA GLN A 641 6.30 -33.81 -36.56
C GLN A 641 6.41 -35.14 -35.81
N ALA A 642 5.61 -35.34 -34.79
CA ALA A 642 5.50 -36.62 -34.09
C ALA A 642 4.74 -37.65 -34.93
N ALA A 643 5.08 -38.94 -34.78
CA ALA A 643 4.32 -40.02 -35.40
C ALA A 643 2.92 -40.12 -34.76
N MET A 644 1.95 -40.66 -35.50
CA MET A 644 0.59 -40.87 -34.98
C MET A 644 0.55 -42.02 -33.97
N ASN A 645 0.88 -41.75 -32.71
CA ASN A 645 0.96 -42.73 -31.63
C ASN A 645 0.85 -42.06 -30.25
N VAL A 646 0.18 -42.72 -29.32
CA VAL A 646 0.06 -42.31 -27.91
C VAL A 646 1.23 -42.80 -27.03
N ALA A 647 2.05 -43.73 -27.49
CA ALA A 647 3.24 -44.17 -26.76
C ALA A 647 4.32 -43.07 -26.71
N LEU A 648 5.21 -43.11 -25.69
CA LEU A 648 6.39 -42.25 -25.63
C LEU A 648 7.25 -42.39 -26.90
N GLN A 649 7.49 -41.27 -27.57
CA GLN A 649 8.33 -41.16 -28.76
C GLN A 649 9.63 -40.45 -28.39
N THR A 650 10.77 -40.96 -28.86
CA THR A 650 12.09 -40.41 -28.52
C THR A 650 12.59 -39.47 -29.62
N PHE A 651 12.96 -38.25 -29.23
CA PHE A 651 13.54 -37.23 -30.10
C PHE A 651 14.96 -36.91 -29.63
N THR A 652 15.91 -36.92 -30.56
CA THR A 652 17.34 -36.72 -30.26
C THR A 652 17.70 -35.24 -30.35
N LEU A 653 18.38 -34.72 -29.33
CA LEU A 653 18.80 -33.32 -29.24
C LEU A 653 20.33 -33.17 -29.27
N GLU A 654 21.06 -33.99 -28.50
CA GLU A 654 22.53 -33.96 -28.38
C GLU A 654 23.12 -32.55 -28.19
N VAL A 655 22.64 -31.84 -27.17
CA VAL A 655 23.03 -30.45 -26.86
C VAL A 655 23.64 -30.35 -25.46
N ASP A 656 24.80 -29.71 -25.39
CA ASP A 656 25.46 -29.35 -24.13
C ASP A 656 24.97 -27.99 -23.61
N GLY A 657 25.05 -27.80 -22.29
CA GLY A 657 24.73 -26.53 -21.63
C GLY A 657 23.24 -26.22 -21.60
N VAL A 658 22.41 -27.21 -21.35
CA VAL A 658 20.97 -27.01 -21.21
C VAL A 658 20.67 -26.80 -19.74
N HIS A 659 20.44 -25.55 -19.37
CA HIS A 659 19.93 -25.19 -18.04
C HIS A 659 18.40 -25.18 -18.03
N LYS A 660 17.78 -24.65 -19.10
CA LYS A 660 16.33 -24.76 -19.32
C LYS A 660 16.01 -25.40 -20.67
N LEU A 661 14.98 -26.25 -20.71
CA LEU A 661 14.45 -26.90 -21.92
C LEU A 661 12.95 -26.63 -22.05
N TYR A 662 12.57 -26.11 -23.22
CA TYR A 662 11.20 -25.70 -23.53
C TYR A 662 10.59 -26.69 -24.51
N VAL A 663 9.37 -27.14 -24.25
CA VAL A 663 8.54 -27.92 -25.17
C VAL A 663 7.32 -27.09 -25.53
N VAL A 664 7.22 -26.71 -26.80
CA VAL A 664 6.19 -25.80 -27.32
C VAL A 664 5.26 -26.56 -28.26
N GLY A 665 3.95 -26.52 -28.02
CA GLY A 665 2.96 -27.09 -28.92
C GLY A 665 2.67 -26.20 -30.13
N ASN A 666 2.61 -26.80 -31.33
CA ASN A 666 2.33 -26.11 -32.59
C ASN A 666 1.02 -26.57 -33.25
N GLY A 667 0.16 -27.25 -32.52
CA GLY A 667 -1.08 -27.84 -33.03
C GLY A 667 -0.89 -29.23 -33.64
N ASN A 668 -1.83 -29.62 -34.50
CA ASN A 668 -1.88 -30.92 -35.16
C ASN A 668 -2.55 -30.81 -36.55
N ASP A 669 -2.66 -31.94 -37.27
CA ASP A 669 -3.24 -31.97 -38.62
C ASP A 669 -4.70 -31.46 -38.72
N VAL A 670 -5.43 -31.44 -37.59
CA VAL A 670 -6.87 -31.10 -37.55
C VAL A 670 -7.18 -29.77 -36.87
N GLY A 671 -6.19 -29.11 -36.25
CA GLY A 671 -6.39 -27.82 -35.59
C GLY A 671 -5.20 -27.31 -34.79
N ALA A 672 -5.41 -26.19 -34.10
CA ALA A 672 -4.34 -25.47 -33.39
C ALA A 672 -3.93 -26.10 -32.05
N TYR A 673 -4.63 -27.13 -31.56
CA TYR A 673 -4.39 -27.68 -30.23
C TYR A 673 -3.28 -28.73 -30.20
N SER A 674 -2.36 -28.63 -29.24
CA SER A 674 -1.45 -29.71 -28.87
C SER A 674 -1.78 -30.19 -27.47
N LYS A 675 -1.63 -31.50 -27.23
CA LYS A 675 -1.94 -32.14 -25.96
C LYS A 675 -0.82 -33.10 -25.60
N PHE A 676 -0.10 -32.80 -24.54
CA PHE A 676 1.04 -33.58 -24.05
C PHE A 676 0.61 -34.41 -22.85
N SER A 677 0.91 -35.71 -22.86
CA SER A 677 0.59 -36.61 -21.75
C SER A 677 1.81 -36.99 -20.94
N GLU A 678 2.97 -37.17 -21.56
CA GLU A 678 4.19 -37.47 -20.82
C GLU A 678 5.39 -36.82 -21.51
N ILE A 679 6.30 -36.26 -20.72
CA ILE A 679 7.57 -35.70 -21.17
C ILE A 679 8.69 -36.18 -20.22
N ALA A 680 9.74 -36.76 -20.80
CA ALA A 680 10.92 -37.19 -20.04
C ALA A 680 12.21 -36.76 -20.76
N VAL A 681 13.09 -36.06 -20.04
CA VAL A 681 14.38 -35.59 -20.57
C VAL A 681 15.48 -36.56 -20.14
N TYR A 682 16.36 -36.93 -21.07
CA TYR A 682 17.48 -37.84 -20.83
C TYR A 682 18.81 -37.22 -21.25
N GLY A 683 19.83 -37.41 -20.43
CA GLY A 683 21.13 -36.80 -20.63
C GLY A 683 22.12 -37.14 -19.53
N CYS A 684 23.13 -36.29 -19.44
CA CYS A 684 24.17 -36.21 -18.44
C CYS A 684 24.41 -34.71 -18.16
#